data_AF-W2DCS9-F1
#
_entry.id   AF-W2DCS9-F1
#
_cell.length_a   1.000
_cell.length_b   1.000
_cell.length_c   1.000
_cell.angle_alpha   90.00
_cell.angle_beta   90.00
_cell.angle_gamma   90.00
#
_symmetry.space_group_name_H-M   'P 1'
#
loop_
_entity.id
_entity.type
_entity.pdbx_description
1 polymer ?
#
loop_
_entity_poly.entity_id
_entity_poly.type
_entity_poly.pdbx_seq_one_letter_code
_entity_poly.pdbx_strand_id
1 'polypeptide(L)'
;MSIPIEVRRYDTRDEVIEALKLGKVDLVGSANGYEAADKDLILSRSYANDQPVLVTRTGDSHLLGADLAGKRVAMLYHYMQPDAVQAYYPKAQLLLYGSTPQAIGSVSFGQADVFLGDVISTRYLINKNHLNNVRMADFSGLEVNPFGFAFTGDNIRLLNIINAALAVIPASQQMSILRRWSAGDSGFLEADRLRLSDSEQRWLEKHPRVTVAVLDKFMPLSFLDEKGQFVGLSDEVLSRISLRTGLKFEVVHGSSLPRQIDEVSSGQVDMLAVITPSVERAEKVRFTRPYLSNPYVLVTRANDERLLTLEDMPGKRLAFIGGNSLAAQIARDYPGIEFVDVENPEEAMELVAKGSVDATVISLISARYMIARNFRDRLRITSTIGTEPARIAFGVNRSQLELYSILEKALLSITPEEMDELTNRWRSEIIIEDSYWSSHRNVIIQGFGLAALLLLVTLGWGLYLRNLIHKRAQAERALSDQMRFMSVLIDGTPHPIYVRDRQGRLMACNNAYLDVFGFRLEDVIGKTVVQTDTGNPPQAQSFHADYLSLMARGEPQIQDRVLKVPGGGVLTIYQWMLPYRDSNGSVVGMIAGWVDVSERQRLLGQLQEAKEEADAANRAKTTFLATMSHEIRTPMNAVIGMIELAQKNAEQGRVDQDALEVASMASRSMLELIGDILDIARIETGHLSLSLEQANLHELLASVARVFEGLARDKGLQLHVEFDPLIDRMVMIDPLRFKQVVSNLLGNAIKFTTTGQVRLGAQSAPALAGDHLNLRLFVEDTGIGISAEDQQRLFNPFIQGSNNDQSARSGSGLGLVISRNLCEMMGGQLHLSSVQGKGTRVDVTLALALTTATAVSLPVQPAPATPALNLLVVDDYPANRLLLTRQLSFLGHHIVTAEDGAEGFALWRAGQFDGVITDSNMPVMDGYTLARDIRAQERQRGLVPCLLLGFTANAQPEETERCRQAGMDGCLFKPTGLDDLRAALASRTAAPVVVEAVPVCDLSTLVALTGDDTAGLNELLAPLIGSLAEDRLLLSTLQEHADFGKLHDLAHRVKGGARMVKAPALIACCETLEGVCESRDRHALAASVEAIGHAIDSLHHSLSARIKQA
;
A
#
# COMPACT_ATOMS: atom_id res chain seq x y z
N MET A 1 -34.86 22.43 -6.58
CA MET A 1 -35.25 23.08 -7.85
C MET A 1 -34.86 22.13 -8.96
N SER A 2 -35.79 21.68 -9.82
CA SER A 2 -35.49 20.76 -10.93
C SER A 2 -34.90 21.51 -12.13
N ILE A 3 -33.81 22.23 -11.91
CA ILE A 3 -33.10 23.01 -12.94
C ILE A 3 -31.87 22.18 -13.38
N PRO A 4 -31.71 21.87 -14.67
CA PRO A 4 -30.49 21.24 -15.17
C PRO A 4 -29.32 22.23 -15.04
N ILE A 5 -28.23 21.80 -14.42
CA ILE A 5 -27.01 22.61 -14.22
C ILE A 5 -25.94 22.09 -15.19
N GLU A 6 -25.44 22.97 -16.07
CA GLU A 6 -24.27 22.72 -16.91
C GLU A 6 -23.08 23.50 -16.34
N VAL A 7 -21.95 22.83 -16.10
CA VAL A 7 -20.74 23.47 -15.58
C VAL A 7 -19.74 23.63 -16.72
N ARG A 8 -19.34 24.88 -17.01
CA ARG A 8 -18.31 25.21 -17.99
C ARG A 8 -17.04 25.69 -17.29
N ARG A 9 -15.89 25.19 -17.75
CA ARG A 9 -14.58 25.56 -17.23
C ARG A 9 -13.89 26.54 -18.18
N TYR A 10 -13.19 27.52 -17.60
CA TYR A 10 -12.37 28.51 -18.27
C TYR A 10 -10.94 28.45 -17.70
N ASP A 11 -9.95 28.97 -18.43
CA ASP A 11 -8.55 28.89 -18.04
C ASP A 11 -8.17 29.97 -17.03
N THR A 12 -8.79 31.15 -17.15
CA THR A 12 -8.55 32.29 -16.24
C THR A 12 -9.84 32.84 -15.64
N ARG A 13 -9.71 33.56 -14.51
CA ARG A 13 -10.86 34.20 -13.87
C ARG A 13 -11.45 35.33 -14.72
N ASP A 14 -10.60 36.05 -15.44
CA ASP A 14 -11.04 37.17 -16.27
C ASP A 14 -11.83 36.67 -17.50
N GLU A 15 -11.46 35.52 -18.07
CA GLU A 15 -12.23 34.87 -19.16
C GLU A 15 -13.64 34.47 -18.74
N VAL A 16 -13.82 33.95 -17.51
CA VAL A 16 -15.16 33.56 -17.05
C VAL A 16 -16.03 34.78 -16.73
N ILE A 17 -15.43 35.87 -16.23
CA ILE A 17 -16.13 37.15 -16.01
C ILE A 17 -16.58 37.74 -17.34
N GLU A 18 -15.72 37.76 -18.36
CA GLU A 18 -16.10 38.18 -19.71
C GLU A 18 -17.17 37.28 -20.32
N ALA A 19 -17.08 35.96 -20.12
CA ALA A 19 -18.12 35.03 -20.56
C ALA A 19 -19.47 35.28 -19.87
N LEU A 20 -19.47 35.67 -18.59
CA LEU A 20 -20.66 36.06 -17.85
C LEU A 20 -21.28 37.35 -18.43
N LYS A 21 -20.46 38.39 -18.65
CA LYS A 21 -20.89 39.66 -19.26
C LYS A 21 -21.44 39.50 -20.68
N LEU A 22 -20.88 38.55 -21.45
CA LEU A 22 -21.35 38.21 -22.79
C LEU A 22 -22.56 37.26 -22.81
N GLY A 23 -23.05 36.81 -21.64
CA GLY A 23 -24.18 35.89 -21.54
C GLY A 23 -23.90 34.46 -22.01
N LYS A 24 -22.62 34.05 -22.06
CA LYS A 24 -22.22 32.66 -22.39
C LYS A 24 -22.38 31.70 -21.20
N VAL A 25 -22.44 32.25 -19.99
CA VAL A 25 -22.75 31.57 -18.73
C VAL A 25 -23.72 32.42 -17.93
N ASP A 26 -24.61 31.79 -17.16
CA ASP A 26 -25.66 32.51 -16.42
C ASP A 26 -25.22 33.03 -15.05
N LEU A 27 -24.22 32.39 -14.44
CA LEU A 27 -23.66 32.75 -13.14
C LEU A 27 -22.22 32.24 -13.00
N VAL A 28 -21.46 32.88 -12.12
CA VAL A 28 -20.09 32.46 -11.77
C VAL A 28 -20.02 32.13 -10.27
N GLY A 29 -19.55 30.93 -9.95
CA GLY A 29 -19.34 30.48 -8.57
C GLY A 29 -18.02 30.96 -7.96
N SER A 30 -17.90 30.83 -6.65
CA SER A 30 -16.73 31.26 -5.86
C SER A 30 -16.40 32.74 -6.06
N ALA A 31 -17.43 33.56 -6.30
CA ALA A 31 -17.26 35.00 -6.45
C ALA A 31 -17.07 35.64 -5.07
N ASN A 32 -16.15 36.59 -4.98
CA ASN A 32 -15.77 37.28 -3.76
C ASN A 32 -15.58 38.78 -4.06
N GLY A 33 -14.82 39.49 -3.23
CA GLY A 33 -14.58 40.92 -3.43
C GLY A 33 -13.82 41.28 -4.71
N TYR A 34 -13.21 40.32 -5.40
CA TYR A 34 -12.65 40.55 -6.73
C TYR A 34 -13.77 40.89 -7.73
N GLU A 35 -14.83 40.08 -7.81
CA GLU A 35 -15.99 40.36 -8.66
C GLU A 35 -16.86 41.49 -8.12
N ALA A 36 -16.95 41.65 -6.79
CA ALA A 36 -17.75 42.72 -6.19
C ALA A 36 -17.24 44.13 -6.55
N ALA A 37 -15.97 44.27 -6.93
CA ALA A 37 -15.39 45.53 -7.38
C ALA A 37 -15.84 45.92 -8.80
N ASP A 38 -16.36 44.96 -9.57
CA ASP A 38 -16.89 45.20 -10.90
C ASP A 38 -18.33 45.73 -10.82
N LYS A 39 -18.57 46.92 -11.37
CA LYS A 39 -19.86 47.61 -11.28
C LYS A 39 -20.97 46.95 -12.10
N ASP A 40 -20.60 46.13 -13.08
CA ASP A 40 -21.56 45.45 -13.95
C ASP A 40 -22.06 44.13 -13.34
N LEU A 41 -21.47 43.70 -12.22
CA LEU A 41 -21.78 42.45 -11.55
C LEU A 41 -22.48 42.67 -10.21
N ILE A 42 -23.34 41.72 -9.84
CA ILE A 42 -24.04 41.69 -8.56
C ILE A 42 -23.85 40.30 -7.93
N LEU A 43 -23.53 40.26 -6.63
CA LEU A 43 -23.34 39.02 -5.88
C LEU A 43 -24.64 38.54 -5.20
N SER A 44 -24.79 37.22 -5.08
CA SER A 44 -25.79 36.60 -4.22
C SER A 44 -25.52 36.83 -2.73
N ARG A 45 -26.47 36.42 -1.89
CA ARG A 45 -26.21 36.09 -0.49
C ARG A 45 -25.01 35.14 -0.41
N SER A 46 -24.21 35.32 0.63
CA SER A 46 -23.08 34.44 0.89
C SER A 46 -23.53 33.01 1.14
N TYR A 47 -22.87 32.05 0.51
CA TYR A 47 -23.00 30.64 0.87
C TYR A 47 -21.82 30.14 1.71
N ALA A 48 -20.74 30.92 1.81
CA ALA A 48 -19.60 30.65 2.69
C ALA A 48 -18.90 31.97 3.04
N ASN A 49 -18.73 32.26 4.33
CA ASN A 49 -17.97 33.43 4.75
C ASN A 49 -16.48 33.10 4.72
N ASP A 50 -15.68 33.98 4.13
CA ASP A 50 -14.24 33.87 4.14
C ASP A 50 -13.60 34.91 5.05
N GLN A 51 -12.80 34.42 6.00
CA GLN A 51 -11.92 35.22 6.82
C GLN A 51 -10.50 35.15 6.23
N PRO A 52 -9.92 36.27 5.77
CA PRO A 52 -8.60 36.24 5.16
C PRO A 52 -7.54 35.86 6.20
N VAL A 53 -6.69 34.89 5.86
CA VAL A 53 -5.64 34.36 6.74
C VAL A 53 -4.25 34.69 6.23
N LEU A 54 -3.33 34.87 7.17
CA LEU A 54 -1.91 35.00 6.94
C LEU A 54 -1.21 33.68 7.26
N VAL A 55 -0.53 33.11 6.27
CA VAL A 55 0.25 31.88 6.41
C VAL A 55 1.73 32.22 6.35
N THR A 56 2.51 31.63 7.24
CA THR A 56 3.98 31.79 7.29
C THR A 56 4.65 30.43 7.40
N ARG A 57 5.98 30.39 7.31
CA ARG A 57 6.73 29.19 7.68
C ARG A 57 6.63 28.92 9.18
N THR A 58 6.66 27.65 9.55
CA THR A 58 6.71 27.23 10.96
C THR A 58 7.93 27.87 11.64
N GLY A 59 7.70 28.61 12.72
CA GLY A 59 8.73 29.40 13.43
C GLY A 59 8.74 30.91 13.13
N ASP A 60 8.22 31.36 11.99
CA ASP A 60 8.25 32.78 11.58
C ASP A 60 7.05 33.61 12.11
N SER A 61 6.05 32.98 12.73
CA SER A 61 4.77 33.62 13.10
C SER A 61 4.88 34.72 14.17
N HIS A 62 5.89 34.68 15.04
CA HIS A 62 6.09 35.70 16.08
C HIS A 62 6.66 37.01 15.52
N LEU A 63 7.05 37.04 14.24
CA LEU A 63 7.70 38.17 13.57
C LEU A 63 6.75 38.99 12.68
N LEU A 64 5.45 38.67 12.66
CA LEU A 64 4.47 39.43 11.88
C LEU A 64 4.08 40.71 12.62
N GLY A 65 4.55 41.86 12.11
CA GLY A 65 4.00 43.16 12.49
C GLY A 65 2.63 43.38 11.84
N ALA A 66 1.77 44.17 12.49
CA ALA A 66 0.41 44.45 12.02
C ALA A 66 0.37 45.10 10.60
N ASP A 67 1.43 45.78 10.17
CA ASP A 67 1.52 46.44 8.86
C ASP A 67 2.30 45.63 7.80
N LEU A 68 2.79 44.44 8.15
CA LEU A 68 3.60 43.57 7.29
C LEU A 68 4.79 44.30 6.60
N ALA A 69 5.35 45.32 7.25
CA ALA A 69 6.39 46.16 6.65
C ALA A 69 7.60 45.36 6.17
N GLY A 70 8.00 45.56 4.91
CA GLY A 70 9.16 44.92 4.29
C GLY A 70 8.99 43.43 4.00
N LYS A 71 7.78 42.85 4.18
CA LYS A 71 7.50 41.44 3.89
C LYS A 71 7.01 41.26 2.46
N ARG A 72 7.38 40.14 1.84
CA ARG A 72 6.84 39.67 0.56
C ARG A 72 5.56 38.87 0.82
N VAL A 73 4.42 39.41 0.39
CA VAL A 73 3.09 38.83 0.60
C VAL A 73 2.63 38.16 -0.69
N ALA A 74 2.60 36.83 -0.71
CA ALA A 74 2.06 36.02 -1.79
C ALA A 74 0.53 35.98 -1.74
N MET A 75 -0.14 36.17 -2.87
CA MET A 75 -1.60 36.12 -2.96
C MET A 75 -2.02 35.55 -4.32
N LEU A 76 -3.14 34.83 -4.37
CA LEU A 76 -3.80 34.49 -5.63
C LEU A 76 -4.31 35.77 -6.29
N TYR A 77 -4.02 35.97 -7.58
CA TYR A 77 -4.28 37.26 -8.24
C TYR A 77 -5.76 37.70 -8.22
N HIS A 78 -6.69 36.74 -8.23
CA HIS A 78 -8.13 36.98 -8.21
C HIS A 78 -8.78 36.69 -6.84
N TYR A 79 -8.00 36.69 -5.75
CA TYR A 79 -8.56 36.53 -4.40
C TYR A 79 -9.18 37.83 -3.88
N MET A 80 -8.44 38.93 -3.99
CA MET A 80 -8.90 40.28 -3.66
C MET A 80 -8.30 41.26 -4.66
N GLN A 81 -8.88 42.46 -4.74
CA GLN A 81 -8.33 43.53 -5.57
C GLN A 81 -6.92 43.90 -5.11
N PRO A 82 -5.87 43.75 -5.96
CA PRO A 82 -4.48 44.02 -5.57
C PRO A 82 -4.29 45.43 -5.01
N ASP A 83 -4.96 46.42 -5.58
CA ASP A 83 -4.89 47.82 -5.14
C ASP A 83 -5.44 48.01 -3.72
N ALA A 84 -6.51 47.30 -3.35
CA ALA A 84 -7.10 47.36 -2.02
C ALA A 84 -6.17 46.73 -0.97
N VAL A 85 -5.56 45.59 -1.31
CA VAL A 85 -4.58 44.92 -0.44
C VAL A 85 -3.32 45.77 -0.27
N GLN A 86 -2.82 46.37 -1.36
CA GLN A 86 -1.66 47.26 -1.31
C GLN A 86 -1.96 48.55 -0.53
N ALA A 87 -3.17 49.09 -0.61
CA ALA A 87 -3.58 50.25 0.19
C ALA A 87 -3.63 49.93 1.70
N TYR A 88 -4.04 48.71 2.08
CA TYR A 88 -4.07 48.26 3.46
C TYR A 88 -2.67 47.93 4.01
N TYR A 89 -1.82 47.31 3.20
CA TYR A 89 -0.43 46.96 3.54
C TYR A 89 0.58 47.76 2.68
N PRO A 90 0.68 49.09 2.83
CA PRO A 90 1.45 49.95 1.92
C PRO A 90 2.95 49.70 1.94
N LYS A 91 3.48 49.10 3.02
CA LYS A 91 4.90 48.77 3.18
C LYS A 91 5.24 47.33 2.82
N ALA A 92 4.26 46.51 2.45
CA ALA A 92 4.47 45.14 2.01
C ALA A 92 4.69 45.09 0.49
N GLN A 93 5.44 44.08 0.03
CA GLN A 93 5.61 43.79 -1.39
C GLN A 93 4.64 42.68 -1.80
N LEU A 94 3.61 43.02 -2.57
CA LEU A 94 2.62 42.06 -3.05
C LEU A 94 3.17 41.23 -4.24
N LEU A 95 3.08 39.89 -4.14
CA LEU A 95 3.46 38.93 -5.17
C LEU A 95 2.22 38.14 -5.59
N LEU A 96 1.79 38.32 -6.84
CA LEU A 96 0.58 37.68 -7.38
C LEU A 96 0.93 36.37 -8.08
N TYR A 97 0.13 35.34 -7.82
CA TYR A 97 0.29 34.01 -8.40
C TYR A 97 -0.98 33.55 -9.12
N GLY A 98 -0.81 32.69 -10.12
CA GLY A 98 -1.93 32.12 -10.91
C GLY A 98 -2.70 31.00 -10.22
N SER A 99 -2.18 30.46 -9.11
CA SER A 99 -2.86 29.42 -8.33
C SER A 99 -2.50 29.46 -6.85
N THR A 100 -3.46 29.10 -5.98
CA THR A 100 -3.26 29.03 -4.52
C THR A 100 -2.13 28.07 -4.11
N PRO A 101 -1.97 26.87 -4.70
CA PRO A 101 -0.84 25.99 -4.38
C PRO A 101 0.53 26.63 -4.69
N GLN A 102 0.65 27.36 -5.80
CA GLN A 102 1.89 28.06 -6.14
C GLN A 102 2.20 29.19 -5.15
N ALA A 103 1.16 29.94 -4.74
CA ALA A 103 1.30 31.01 -3.76
C ALA A 103 1.75 30.49 -2.38
N ILE A 104 1.10 29.44 -1.86
CA ILE A 104 1.50 28.80 -0.59
C ILE A 104 2.90 28.16 -0.70
N GLY A 105 3.18 27.51 -1.83
CA GLY A 105 4.50 26.93 -2.10
C GLY A 105 5.62 27.97 -2.07
N SER A 106 5.38 29.18 -2.57
CA SER A 106 6.37 30.26 -2.52
C SER A 106 6.81 30.61 -1.09
N VAL A 107 5.90 30.54 -0.12
CA VAL A 107 6.21 30.75 1.30
C VAL A 107 6.98 29.57 1.87
N SER A 108 6.53 28.35 1.57
CA SER A 108 7.16 27.10 1.98
C SER A 108 8.63 27.02 1.54
N PHE A 109 8.95 27.47 0.33
CA PHE A 109 10.30 27.44 -0.26
C PHE A 109 11.11 28.75 -0.09
N GLY A 110 10.65 29.72 0.70
CA GLY A 110 11.44 30.93 1.00
C GLY A 110 11.39 32.06 -0.04
N GLN A 111 10.58 31.92 -1.09
CA GLN A 111 10.40 32.92 -2.15
C GLN A 111 9.46 34.06 -1.73
N ALA A 112 8.55 33.79 -0.81
CA ALA A 112 7.72 34.79 -0.12
C ALA A 112 7.84 34.59 1.40
N ASP A 113 7.42 35.60 2.15
CA ASP A 113 7.49 35.60 3.61
C ASP A 113 6.14 35.28 4.24
N VAL A 114 5.06 35.75 3.61
CA VAL A 114 3.68 35.58 4.06
C VAL A 114 2.80 35.22 2.88
N PHE A 115 1.81 34.36 3.07
CA PHE A 115 0.75 34.12 2.10
C PHE A 115 -0.57 34.65 2.65
N LEU A 116 -1.31 35.39 1.83
CA LEU A 116 -2.63 35.93 2.11
C LEU A 116 -3.66 35.17 1.24
N GLY A 117 -4.63 34.53 1.88
CA GLY A 117 -5.67 33.77 1.19
C GLY A 117 -6.87 33.46 2.06
N ASP A 118 -7.83 32.71 1.50
CA ASP A 118 -9.07 32.33 2.19
C ASP A 118 -8.83 31.18 3.18
N VAL A 119 -9.51 31.18 4.32
CA VAL A 119 -9.29 30.15 5.35
C VAL A 119 -9.64 28.75 4.86
N ILE A 120 -10.64 28.63 3.98
CA ILE A 120 -11.22 27.36 3.53
C ILE A 120 -10.22 26.60 2.64
N SER A 121 -9.82 27.21 1.52
CA SER A 121 -8.92 26.61 0.54
C SER A 121 -7.51 26.50 1.06
N THR A 122 -7.04 27.48 1.84
CA THR A 122 -5.72 27.46 2.46
C THR A 122 -5.55 26.26 3.37
N ARG A 123 -6.53 26.01 4.25
CA ARG A 123 -6.50 24.87 5.16
C ARG A 123 -6.55 23.55 4.41
N TYR A 124 -7.46 23.43 3.44
CA TYR A 124 -7.55 22.24 2.60
C TYR A 124 -6.21 21.94 1.92
N LEU A 125 -5.53 22.95 1.36
CA LEU A 125 -4.28 22.76 0.65
C LEU A 125 -3.09 22.46 1.56
N ILE A 126 -2.98 23.12 2.73
CA ILE A 126 -1.91 22.81 3.70
C ILE A 126 -2.03 21.36 4.17
N ASN A 127 -3.24 20.91 4.51
CA ASN A 127 -3.50 19.56 4.98
C ASN A 127 -3.32 18.51 3.87
N LYS A 128 -3.90 18.74 2.68
CA LYS A 128 -3.85 17.80 1.55
C LYS A 128 -2.43 17.59 1.02
N ASN A 129 -1.62 18.64 0.96
CA ASN A 129 -0.28 18.57 0.38
C ASN A 129 0.81 18.26 1.43
N HIS A 130 0.44 17.97 2.68
CA HIS A 130 1.37 17.68 3.79
C HIS A 130 2.51 18.70 3.92
N LEU A 131 2.20 19.99 3.74
CA LEU A 131 3.19 21.07 3.86
C LEU A 131 3.50 21.32 5.34
N ASN A 132 4.31 20.46 5.94
CA ASN A 132 4.63 20.47 7.38
C ASN A 132 5.43 21.70 7.83
N ASN A 133 5.92 22.51 6.88
CA ASN A 133 6.77 23.66 7.12
C ASN A 133 6.05 25.01 7.01
N VAL A 134 4.73 25.03 6.77
CA VAL A 134 3.91 26.26 6.78
C VAL A 134 2.73 26.13 7.74
N ARG A 135 2.33 27.25 8.36
CA ARG A 135 1.19 27.31 9.28
C ARG A 135 0.40 28.61 9.12
N MET A 136 -0.91 28.54 9.35
CA MET A 136 -1.74 29.74 9.56
C MET A 136 -1.25 30.44 10.84
N ALA A 137 -0.77 31.66 10.70
CA ALA A 137 -0.12 32.42 11.76
C ALA A 137 -1.03 33.49 12.35
N ASP A 138 -1.90 34.10 11.55
CA ASP A 138 -2.84 35.11 12.00
C ASP A 138 -4.04 35.26 11.04
N PHE A 139 -5.07 35.97 11.50
CA PHE A 139 -6.11 36.50 10.62
C PHE A 139 -5.72 37.91 10.17
N SER A 140 -5.94 38.21 8.89
CA SER A 140 -5.78 39.57 8.38
C SER A 140 -6.89 40.47 8.95
N GLY A 141 -6.57 41.73 9.23
CA GLY A 141 -7.56 42.75 9.58
C GLY A 141 -8.34 43.30 8.37
N LEU A 142 -8.13 42.74 7.18
CA LEU A 142 -8.94 43.02 5.99
C LEU A 142 -10.39 42.56 6.21
N GLU A 143 -11.35 43.26 5.60
CA GLU A 143 -12.77 42.93 5.72
C GLU A 143 -13.07 41.51 5.23
N VAL A 144 -13.99 40.85 5.95
CA VAL A 144 -14.51 39.51 5.62
C VAL A 144 -15.14 39.57 4.24
N ASN A 145 -14.70 38.67 3.35
CA ASN A 145 -15.08 38.73 1.95
C ASN A 145 -15.95 37.52 1.59
N PRO A 146 -17.27 37.59 1.76
CA PRO A 146 -18.12 36.42 1.61
C PRO A 146 -18.06 35.84 0.19
N PHE A 147 -17.99 34.51 0.09
CA PHE A 147 -18.19 33.80 -1.17
C PHE A 147 -19.67 33.74 -1.52
N GLY A 148 -19.99 34.15 -2.74
CA GLY A 148 -21.30 34.09 -3.36
C GLY A 148 -21.23 33.67 -4.83
N PHE A 149 -22.37 33.76 -5.50
CA PHE A 149 -22.47 33.65 -6.95
C PHE A 149 -22.52 35.04 -7.56
N ALA A 150 -21.76 35.29 -8.62
CA ALA A 150 -21.84 36.52 -9.39
C ALA A 150 -22.81 36.38 -10.57
N PHE A 151 -23.57 37.45 -10.80
CA PHE A 151 -24.53 37.61 -11.90
C PHE A 151 -24.27 38.94 -12.59
N THR A 152 -24.68 39.08 -13.84
CA THR A 152 -24.80 40.38 -14.48
C THR A 152 -25.94 41.18 -13.84
N GLY A 153 -25.80 42.51 -13.79
CA GLY A 153 -26.77 43.38 -13.11
C GLY A 153 -28.20 43.34 -13.66
N ASP A 154 -28.39 42.83 -14.88
CA ASP A 154 -29.68 42.65 -15.54
C ASP A 154 -30.38 41.31 -15.19
N ASN A 155 -29.66 40.31 -14.66
CA ASN A 155 -30.22 38.98 -14.34
C ASN A 155 -30.76 38.86 -12.90
N ILE A 156 -31.58 39.83 -12.48
CA ILE A 156 -32.14 39.91 -11.12
C ILE A 156 -33.06 38.70 -10.81
N ARG A 157 -33.71 38.13 -11.83
CA ARG A 157 -34.61 36.98 -11.65
C ARG A 157 -33.85 35.76 -11.14
N LEU A 158 -32.72 35.41 -11.76
CA LEU A 158 -31.93 34.25 -11.33
C LEU A 158 -31.27 34.50 -9.97
N LEU A 159 -30.76 35.70 -9.74
CA LEU A 159 -30.23 36.13 -8.43
C LEU A 159 -31.25 35.90 -7.30
N ASN A 160 -32.50 36.31 -7.49
CA ASN A 160 -33.55 36.11 -6.48
C ASN A 160 -33.89 34.63 -6.24
N ILE A 161 -33.89 33.82 -7.30
CA ILE A 161 -34.10 32.37 -7.20
C ILE A 161 -32.97 31.73 -6.38
N ILE A 162 -31.72 32.07 -6.68
CA ILE A 162 -30.55 31.56 -5.96
C ILE A 162 -30.53 32.03 -4.51
N ASN A 163 -30.85 33.30 -4.25
CA ASN A 163 -30.95 33.82 -2.88
C ASN A 163 -32.04 33.12 -2.06
N ALA A 164 -33.19 32.81 -2.68
CA ALA A 164 -34.25 32.06 -2.03
C ALA A 164 -33.82 30.61 -1.74
N ALA A 165 -33.08 29.97 -2.67
CA ALA A 165 -32.53 28.64 -2.46
C ALA A 165 -31.51 28.63 -1.31
N LEU A 166 -30.57 29.57 -1.29
CA LEU A 166 -29.56 29.69 -0.24
C LEU A 166 -30.18 29.98 1.14
N ALA A 167 -31.26 30.75 1.20
CA ALA A 167 -31.95 31.08 2.45
C ALA A 167 -32.64 29.88 3.12
N VAL A 168 -32.97 28.84 2.36
CA VAL A 168 -33.67 27.64 2.87
C VAL A 168 -32.69 26.57 3.37
N ILE A 169 -31.41 26.66 2.99
CA ILE A 169 -30.38 25.71 3.44
C ILE A 169 -30.15 25.90 4.95
N PRO A 170 -30.39 24.88 5.79
CA PRO A 170 -30.13 24.99 7.22
C PRO A 170 -28.64 25.18 7.51
N ALA A 171 -28.31 25.95 8.56
CA ALA A 171 -26.93 26.17 8.99
C ALA A 171 -26.18 24.85 9.27
N SER A 172 -26.87 23.83 9.80
CA SER A 172 -26.30 22.49 10.01
C SER A 172 -25.88 21.80 8.71
N GLN A 173 -26.64 21.97 7.63
CA GLN A 173 -26.32 21.40 6.33
C GLN A 173 -25.19 22.17 5.66
N GLN A 174 -25.18 23.49 5.78
CA GLN A 174 -24.05 24.33 5.36
C GLN A 174 -22.76 23.91 6.08
N MET A 175 -22.85 23.66 7.38
CA MET A 175 -21.73 23.18 8.18
C MET A 175 -21.27 21.78 7.78
N SER A 176 -22.20 20.87 7.46
CA SER A 176 -21.87 19.54 6.94
C SER A 176 -21.14 19.60 5.59
N ILE A 177 -21.58 20.49 4.69
CA ILE A 177 -20.89 20.74 3.42
C ILE A 177 -19.47 21.26 3.67
N LEU A 178 -19.31 22.25 4.56
CA LEU A 178 -18.00 22.79 4.91
C LEU A 178 -17.10 21.72 5.55
N ARG A 179 -17.60 20.94 6.50
CA ARG A 179 -16.87 19.83 7.15
C ARG A 179 -16.32 18.81 6.15
N ARG A 180 -17.10 18.46 5.13
CA ARG A 180 -16.68 17.53 4.08
C ARG A 180 -15.44 18.00 3.33
N TRP A 181 -15.29 19.31 3.14
CA TRP A 181 -14.23 19.91 2.33
C TRP A 181 -13.08 20.51 3.16
N SER A 182 -13.21 20.59 4.48
CA SER A 182 -12.24 21.21 5.39
C SER A 182 -11.28 20.23 6.08
N ALA A 183 -11.24 18.96 5.65
CA ALA A 183 -10.38 17.93 6.25
C ALA A 183 -10.55 17.83 7.77
N GLY A 184 -11.80 17.73 8.25
CA GLY A 184 -12.12 17.33 9.63
C GLY A 184 -12.68 18.42 10.54
N ASP A 185 -12.54 19.71 10.23
CA ASP A 185 -12.80 20.75 11.24
C ASP A 185 -13.60 21.96 10.72
N SER A 186 -14.56 22.39 11.54
CA SER A 186 -15.42 23.56 11.32
C SER A 186 -15.35 24.58 12.47
N GLY A 187 -14.61 24.30 13.54
CA GLY A 187 -14.60 25.11 14.77
C GLY A 187 -14.04 26.53 14.62
N PHE A 188 -13.49 26.86 13.44
CA PHE A 188 -13.02 28.21 13.08
C PHE A 188 -13.98 28.99 12.16
N LEU A 189 -14.79 28.33 11.34
CA LEU A 189 -15.67 28.99 10.36
C LEU A 189 -16.87 29.67 11.02
N GLU A 190 -17.22 29.21 12.23
CA GLU A 190 -18.22 29.79 13.13
C GLU A 190 -17.56 30.37 14.39
N ALA A 191 -16.32 30.88 14.30
CA ALA A 191 -15.79 31.71 15.36
C ALA A 191 -16.60 33.02 15.40
N ASP A 192 -17.79 32.98 16.01
CA ASP A 192 -18.17 33.97 17.00
C ASP A 192 -16.88 34.24 17.76
N ARG A 193 -16.25 35.41 17.50
CA ARG A 193 -15.08 35.87 18.25
C ARG A 193 -15.30 35.48 19.69
N LEU A 194 -14.32 34.79 20.28
CA LEU A 194 -14.41 34.27 21.65
C LEU A 194 -15.17 35.30 22.49
N ARG A 195 -16.33 34.94 23.06
CA ARG A 195 -17.17 35.92 23.73
C ARG A 195 -16.50 36.32 25.05
N LEU A 196 -15.72 37.38 24.96
CA LEU A 196 -14.99 37.98 26.04
C LEU A 196 -15.88 39.01 26.73
N SER A 197 -15.73 39.08 28.04
CA SER A 197 -16.30 40.13 28.88
C SER A 197 -15.55 41.45 28.65
N ASP A 198 -16.20 42.57 28.96
CA ASP A 198 -15.59 43.89 28.82
C ASP A 198 -14.28 44.03 29.61
N SER A 199 -14.13 43.32 30.74
CA SER A 199 -12.89 43.29 31.52
C SER A 199 -11.78 42.51 30.81
N GLU A 200 -12.09 41.35 30.23
CA GLU A 200 -11.12 40.54 29.49
C GLU A 200 -10.67 41.25 28.21
N GLN A 201 -11.59 41.89 27.49
CA GLN A 201 -11.26 42.61 26.27
C GLN A 201 -10.38 43.84 26.54
N ARG A 202 -10.70 44.62 27.57
CA ARG A 202 -9.81 45.70 28.05
C ARG A 202 -8.45 45.18 28.53
N TRP A 203 -8.42 43.98 29.12
CA TRP A 203 -7.17 43.37 29.54
C TRP A 203 -6.31 42.97 28.34
N LEU A 204 -6.90 42.37 27.30
CA LEU A 204 -6.23 41.99 26.05
C LEU A 204 -5.67 43.21 25.31
N GLU A 205 -6.43 44.30 25.22
CA GLU A 205 -5.97 45.55 24.60
C GLU A 205 -4.76 46.14 25.32
N LYS A 206 -4.67 45.97 26.65
CA LYS A 206 -3.54 46.43 27.47
C LYS A 206 -2.35 45.46 27.48
N HIS A 207 -2.60 44.17 27.30
CA HIS A 207 -1.59 43.10 27.38
C HIS A 207 -1.63 42.24 26.12
N PRO A 208 -1.25 42.79 24.95
CA PRO A 208 -1.24 42.03 23.71
C PRO A 208 -0.18 40.93 23.68
N ARG A 209 0.77 40.98 24.62
CA ARG A 209 1.90 40.05 24.75
C ARG A 209 1.90 39.44 26.15
N VAL A 210 2.04 38.13 26.21
CA VAL A 210 2.05 37.34 27.44
C VAL A 210 3.33 36.53 27.47
N THR A 211 4.07 36.62 28.58
CA THR A 211 5.32 35.87 28.78
C THR A 211 5.02 34.45 29.23
N VAL A 212 5.61 33.46 28.55
CA VAL A 212 5.37 32.03 28.78
C VAL A 212 6.68 31.35 29.14
N ALA A 213 6.74 30.81 30.35
CA ALA A 213 7.83 29.95 30.81
C ALA A 213 7.72 28.57 30.14
N VAL A 214 8.79 28.18 29.44
CA VAL A 214 8.89 26.94 28.65
C VAL A 214 9.99 26.06 29.25
N LEU A 215 9.73 24.76 29.35
CA LEU A 215 10.69 23.76 29.84
C LEU A 215 11.45 23.17 28.65
N ASP A 216 12.77 23.29 28.65
CA ASP A 216 13.58 22.91 27.48
C ASP A 216 13.64 21.38 27.23
N LYS A 217 13.31 20.57 28.26
CA LYS A 217 13.53 19.12 28.30
C LYS A 217 12.28 18.29 28.61
N PHE A 218 11.11 18.74 28.16
CA PHE A 218 9.82 18.09 28.40
C PHE A 218 9.20 17.53 27.11
N MET A 219 9.95 16.68 26.41
CA MET A 219 9.54 16.15 25.11
C MET A 219 8.35 15.16 25.21
N PRO A 220 7.44 15.11 24.22
CA PRO A 220 7.25 16.04 23.09
C PRO A 220 6.39 17.27 23.42
N LEU A 221 6.13 17.54 24.70
CA LEU A 221 5.18 18.56 25.14
C LEU A 221 5.73 19.97 25.00
N SER A 222 6.98 20.16 25.41
CA SER A 222 7.69 21.43 25.46
C SER A 222 9.18 21.15 25.40
N PHE A 223 9.84 21.61 24.34
CA PHE A 223 11.29 21.49 24.18
C PHE A 223 11.79 22.54 23.18
N LEU A 224 13.11 22.66 23.06
CA LEU A 224 13.74 23.51 22.06
C LEU A 224 14.29 22.67 20.91
N ASP A 225 14.13 23.16 19.68
CA ASP A 225 14.76 22.56 18.50
C ASP A 225 16.26 22.90 18.39
N GLU A 226 16.95 22.38 17.37
CA GLU A 226 18.38 22.67 17.13
C GLU A 226 18.69 24.15 16.89
N LYS A 227 17.66 24.97 16.57
CA LYS A 227 17.77 26.41 16.34
C LYS A 227 17.41 27.23 17.60
N GLY A 228 17.08 26.57 18.71
CA GLY A 228 16.67 27.21 19.96
C GLY A 228 15.22 27.73 19.95
N GLN A 229 14.39 27.30 19.01
CA GLN A 229 12.98 27.69 18.95
C GLN A 229 12.12 26.77 19.80
N PHE A 230 11.06 27.33 20.41
CA PHE A 230 10.09 26.57 21.18
C PHE A 230 9.23 25.68 20.27
N VAL A 231 9.28 24.37 20.54
CA VAL A 231 8.58 23.34 19.78
C VAL A 231 7.93 22.35 20.74
N GLY A 232 6.81 21.76 20.31
CA GLY A 232 6.12 20.70 21.03
C GLY A 232 4.61 20.88 20.99
N LEU A 233 3.89 19.94 21.59
CA LEU A 233 2.43 19.99 21.65
C LEU A 233 1.91 21.30 22.27
N SER A 234 2.60 21.82 23.29
CA SER A 234 2.17 23.04 23.99
C SER A 234 2.34 24.30 23.12
N ASP A 235 3.33 24.33 22.21
CA ASP A 235 3.45 25.40 21.20
C ASP A 235 2.26 25.37 20.24
N GLU A 236 1.85 24.18 19.81
CA GLU A 236 0.73 24.03 18.89
C GLU A 236 -0.61 24.45 19.54
N VAL A 237 -0.82 24.08 20.80
CA VAL A 237 -2.01 24.52 21.56
C VAL A 237 -2.00 26.03 21.80
N LEU A 238 -0.85 26.62 22.17
CA LEU A 238 -0.72 28.07 22.34
C LEU A 238 -0.93 28.83 21.02
N SER A 239 -0.47 28.25 19.90
CA SER A 239 -0.72 28.79 18.56
C SER A 239 -2.23 28.82 18.24
N ARG A 240 -3.00 27.80 18.65
CA ARG A 240 -4.47 27.80 18.50
C ARG A 240 -5.15 28.83 19.39
N ILE A 241 -4.67 28.99 20.61
CA ILE A 241 -5.16 30.04 21.51
C ILE A 241 -4.86 31.42 20.92
N SER A 242 -3.66 31.63 20.37
CA SER A 242 -3.26 32.89 19.73
C SER A 242 -4.22 33.26 18.59
N LEU A 243 -4.55 32.31 17.72
CA LEU A 243 -5.48 32.53 16.61
C LEU A 243 -6.91 32.92 17.07
N ARG A 244 -7.36 32.41 18.22
CA ARG A 244 -8.73 32.64 18.72
C ARG A 244 -8.84 33.88 19.61
N THR A 245 -7.75 34.32 20.23
CA THR A 245 -7.72 35.41 21.22
C THR A 245 -6.99 36.66 20.73
N GLY A 246 -6.11 36.53 19.74
CA GLY A 246 -5.17 37.58 19.30
C GLY A 246 -3.93 37.73 20.19
N LEU A 247 -3.83 36.98 21.30
CA LEU A 247 -2.67 37.03 22.19
C LEU A 247 -1.40 36.59 21.49
N LYS A 248 -0.29 37.29 21.76
CA LYS A 248 1.05 36.88 21.33
C LYS A 248 1.82 36.35 22.54
N PHE A 249 2.40 35.16 22.39
CA PHE A 249 3.17 34.52 23.45
C PHE A 249 4.66 34.75 23.23
N GLU A 250 5.34 35.29 24.24
CA GLU A 250 6.80 35.48 24.26
C GLU A 250 7.43 34.43 25.17
N VAL A 251 8.37 33.65 24.63
CA VAL A 251 8.94 32.50 25.34
C VAL A 251 10.06 32.94 26.27
N VAL A 252 9.99 32.50 27.53
CA VAL A 252 11.04 32.62 28.53
C VAL A 252 11.56 31.22 28.86
N HIS A 253 12.85 31.01 28.66
CA HIS A 253 13.48 29.71 28.84
C HIS A 253 13.73 29.43 30.32
N GLY A 254 13.44 28.20 30.76
CA GLY A 254 13.84 27.73 32.07
C GLY A 254 14.09 26.23 32.11
N SER A 255 15.05 25.86 32.96
CA SER A 255 15.56 24.49 33.05
C SER A 255 14.83 23.62 34.09
N SER A 256 14.12 24.23 35.04
CA SER A 256 13.57 23.54 36.21
C SER A 256 12.16 24.02 36.55
N LEU A 257 11.21 23.07 36.66
CA LEU A 257 9.80 23.35 36.91
C LEU A 257 9.55 24.07 38.25
N PRO A 258 10.14 23.67 39.40
CA PRO A 258 10.01 24.40 40.66
C PRO A 258 10.38 25.89 40.56
N ARG A 259 11.49 26.19 39.88
CA ARG A 259 11.95 27.57 39.66
C ARG A 259 10.94 28.38 38.84
N GLN A 260 10.45 27.81 37.75
CA GLN A 260 9.46 28.50 36.91
C GLN A 260 8.12 28.70 37.62
N ILE A 261 7.72 27.77 38.51
CA ILE A 261 6.54 27.97 39.36
C ILE A 261 6.72 29.20 40.26
N ASP A 262 7.91 29.40 40.85
CA ASP A 262 8.19 30.57 41.67
C ASP A 262 8.29 31.86 40.83
N GLU A 263 8.84 31.81 39.62
CA GLU A 263 8.88 32.93 38.67
C GLU A 263 7.47 33.35 38.24
N VAL A 264 6.57 32.39 37.98
CA VAL A 264 5.17 32.69 37.68
C VAL A 264 4.40 33.16 38.90
N SER A 265 4.61 32.56 40.08
CA SER A 265 3.94 32.98 41.32
C SER A 265 4.33 34.39 41.74
N SER A 266 5.59 34.78 41.55
CA SER A 266 6.10 36.13 41.82
C SER A 266 5.73 37.16 40.74
N GLY A 267 5.19 36.73 39.60
CA GLY A 267 4.77 37.60 38.50
C GLY A 267 5.92 38.08 37.61
N GLN A 268 7.08 37.43 37.65
CA GLN A 268 8.17 37.66 36.69
C GLN A 268 7.84 37.12 35.30
N VAL A 269 7.04 36.05 35.26
CA VAL A 269 6.48 35.46 34.05
C VAL A 269 4.98 35.29 34.22
N ASP A 270 4.20 35.48 33.17
CA ASP A 270 2.73 35.49 33.27
C ASP A 270 2.15 34.07 33.39
N MET A 271 2.74 33.10 32.66
CA MET A 271 2.25 31.72 32.63
C MET A 271 3.33 30.67 32.35
N LEU A 272 3.01 29.40 32.64
CA LEU A 272 3.76 28.17 32.37
C LEU A 272 3.10 27.42 31.21
N ALA A 273 3.91 26.99 30.24
CA ALA A 273 3.45 26.18 29.12
C ALA A 273 3.02 24.77 29.53
N VAL A 274 3.70 24.17 30.53
CA VAL A 274 3.47 22.78 30.95
C VAL A 274 3.49 22.70 32.47
N ILE A 275 2.37 22.25 33.05
CA ILE A 275 2.32 21.86 34.46
C ILE A 275 1.32 20.73 34.68
N THR A 276 1.67 19.82 35.58
CA THR A 276 0.72 18.82 36.10
C THR A 276 0.07 19.39 37.37
N PRO A 277 -1.26 19.57 37.41
CA PRO A 277 -1.96 20.07 38.58
C PRO A 277 -1.74 19.19 39.81
N SER A 278 -1.51 19.82 40.96
CA SER A 278 -1.48 19.15 42.27
C SER A 278 -2.00 20.11 43.36
N VAL A 279 -2.43 19.56 44.49
CA VAL A 279 -2.94 20.35 45.63
C VAL A 279 -1.86 21.32 46.14
N GLU A 280 -0.62 20.85 46.26
CA GLU A 280 0.53 21.66 46.69
C GLU A 280 0.80 22.83 45.74
N ARG A 281 0.83 22.57 44.43
CA ARG A 281 1.11 23.60 43.43
C ARG A 281 -0.05 24.58 43.25
N ALA A 282 -1.29 24.16 43.54
CA ALA A 282 -2.47 25.02 43.48
C ALA A 282 -2.37 26.22 44.41
N GLU A 283 -1.59 26.15 45.50
CA GLU A 283 -1.38 27.28 46.41
C GLU A 283 -0.57 28.42 45.76
N LYS A 284 0.33 28.09 44.83
CA LYS A 284 1.24 29.06 44.18
C LYS A 284 0.75 29.57 42.83
N VAL A 285 0.13 28.70 42.03
CA VAL A 285 -0.30 28.98 40.66
C VAL A 285 -1.73 28.48 40.42
N ARG A 286 -2.41 29.06 39.41
CA ARG A 286 -3.75 28.64 38.99
C ARG A 286 -3.64 27.80 37.71
N PHE A 287 -4.32 26.66 37.67
CA PHE A 287 -4.28 25.77 36.51
C PHE A 287 -5.50 25.97 35.61
N THR A 288 -5.28 26.00 34.30
CA THR A 288 -6.36 25.82 33.32
C THR A 288 -6.92 24.41 33.36
N ARG A 289 -8.02 24.17 32.63
CA ARG A 289 -8.42 22.83 32.22
C ARG A 289 -7.25 22.17 31.50
N PRO A 290 -7.06 20.86 31.70
CA PRO A 290 -6.00 20.14 31.02
C PRO A 290 -6.27 20.10 29.52
N TYR A 291 -5.27 20.43 28.71
CA TYR A 291 -5.32 20.29 27.26
C TYR A 291 -4.85 18.90 26.81
N LEU A 292 -4.15 18.16 27.67
CA LEU A 292 -3.78 16.76 27.43
C LEU A 292 -4.05 15.92 28.68
N SER A 293 -4.63 14.73 28.45
CA SER A 293 -4.75 13.68 29.45
C SER A 293 -4.09 12.42 28.91
N ASN A 294 -3.09 11.90 29.61
CA ASN A 294 -2.30 10.78 29.13
C ASN A 294 -1.88 9.85 30.29
N PRO A 295 -2.00 8.52 30.18
CA PRO A 295 -1.68 7.63 31.29
C PRO A 295 -0.19 7.72 31.67
N TYR A 296 0.10 7.53 32.96
CA TYR A 296 1.46 7.28 33.41
C TYR A 296 1.86 5.84 33.09
N VAL A 297 3.13 5.64 32.75
CA VAL A 297 3.69 4.32 32.46
C VAL A 297 5.00 4.09 33.18
N LEU A 298 5.25 2.83 33.50
CA LEU A 298 6.53 2.36 33.99
C LEU A 298 7.46 2.09 32.81
N VAL A 299 8.65 2.68 32.87
CA VAL A 299 9.70 2.47 31.88
C VAL A 299 10.89 1.79 32.55
N THR A 300 11.32 0.68 31.98
CA THR A 300 12.46 -0.13 32.46
C THR A 300 13.48 -0.34 31.34
N ARG A 301 14.62 -0.94 31.65
CA ARG A 301 15.59 -1.35 30.63
C ARG A 301 15.03 -2.48 29.77
N ALA A 302 15.31 -2.46 28.47
CA ALA A 302 14.81 -3.44 27.51
C ALA A 302 15.16 -4.89 27.89
N ASN A 303 16.36 -5.10 28.45
CA ASN A 303 16.90 -6.42 28.82
C ASN A 303 16.45 -6.92 30.20
N ASP A 304 15.66 -6.13 30.95
CA ASP A 304 15.25 -6.47 32.32
C ASP A 304 13.85 -7.09 32.31
N GLU A 305 13.76 -8.39 32.01
CA GLU A 305 12.51 -9.14 31.91
C GLU A 305 11.79 -9.33 33.25
N ARG A 306 12.48 -9.11 34.38
CA ARG A 306 11.95 -9.36 35.73
C ARG A 306 11.14 -8.19 36.30
N LEU A 307 11.30 -6.98 35.76
CA LEU A 307 10.58 -5.80 36.18
C LEU A 307 9.47 -5.50 35.20
N LEU A 308 8.25 -5.95 35.51
CA LEU A 308 7.07 -5.74 34.69
C LEU A 308 6.14 -4.69 35.30
N THR A 309 5.99 -4.69 36.63
CA THR A 309 5.04 -3.84 37.35
C THR A 309 5.67 -3.16 38.57
N LEU A 310 4.92 -2.27 39.25
CA LEU A 310 5.38 -1.69 40.53
C LEU A 310 5.46 -2.72 41.67
N GLU A 311 4.75 -3.85 41.57
CA GLU A 311 4.81 -4.92 42.57
C GLU A 311 6.18 -5.60 42.60
N ASP A 312 6.93 -5.52 41.50
CA ASP A 312 8.28 -6.08 41.35
C ASP A 312 9.39 -5.12 41.84
N MET A 313 9.03 -3.90 42.26
CA MET A 313 9.94 -2.83 42.66
C MET A 313 10.33 -2.76 44.16
N PRO A 314 9.86 -3.59 45.11
CA PRO A 314 10.38 -3.55 46.48
C PRO A 314 11.91 -3.73 46.53
N GLY A 315 12.61 -2.81 47.20
CA GLY A 315 14.07 -2.76 47.29
C GLY A 315 14.76 -2.23 46.04
N LYS A 316 14.01 -1.69 45.07
CA LYS A 316 14.51 -1.12 43.81
C LYS A 316 14.39 0.40 43.81
N ARG A 317 15.16 1.03 42.93
CA ARG A 317 15.21 2.50 42.81
C ARG A 317 14.33 2.98 41.67
N LEU A 318 13.37 3.84 41.98
CA LEU A 318 12.45 4.45 41.02
C LEU A 318 12.80 5.93 40.83
N ALA A 319 13.23 6.30 39.63
CA ALA A 319 13.36 7.72 39.27
C ALA A 319 11.97 8.34 39.10
N PHE A 320 11.77 9.52 39.67
CA PHE A 320 10.48 10.18 39.64
C PHE A 320 10.65 11.70 39.62
N ILE A 321 9.81 12.38 38.84
CA ILE A 321 9.82 13.85 38.76
C ILE A 321 9.02 14.41 39.94
N GLY A 322 9.70 15.12 40.84
CA GLY A 322 9.11 15.61 42.09
C GLY A 322 7.91 16.55 41.93
N GLY A 323 7.08 16.66 42.98
CA GLY A 323 5.96 17.60 43.10
C GLY A 323 4.62 17.17 42.46
N ASN A 324 4.48 15.88 42.13
CA ASN A 324 3.22 15.27 41.68
C ASN A 324 2.61 14.41 42.80
N SER A 325 1.28 14.41 42.93
CA SER A 325 0.54 13.59 43.91
C SER A 325 0.79 12.08 43.74
N LEU A 326 1.16 11.65 42.53
CA LEU A 326 1.42 10.24 42.23
C LEU A 326 2.60 9.65 43.02
N ALA A 327 3.67 10.40 43.29
CA ALA A 327 4.77 9.91 44.11
C ALA A 327 4.31 9.54 45.53
N ALA A 328 3.51 10.43 46.14
CA ALA A 328 2.96 10.20 47.47
C ALA A 328 1.98 9.01 47.48
N GLN A 329 1.27 8.77 46.38
CA GLN A 329 0.43 7.58 46.24
C GLN A 329 1.27 6.31 46.13
N ILE A 330 2.27 6.27 45.25
CA ILE A 330 3.16 5.10 45.09
C ILE A 330 3.89 4.81 46.41
N ALA A 331 4.36 5.83 47.13
CA ALA A 331 5.03 5.64 48.42
C ALA A 331 4.11 5.06 49.51
N ARG A 332 2.80 5.36 49.46
CA ARG A 332 1.80 4.76 50.37
C ARG A 332 1.48 3.32 49.99
N ASP A 333 1.28 3.06 48.70
CA ASP A 333 0.82 1.77 48.19
C ASP A 333 1.98 0.75 48.14
N TYR A 334 3.22 1.22 47.93
CA TYR A 334 4.44 0.41 47.77
C TYR A 334 5.60 0.97 48.62
N PRO A 335 5.59 0.80 49.95
CA PRO A 335 6.56 1.43 50.86
C PRO A 335 8.00 0.88 50.74
N GLY A 336 8.21 -0.18 49.96
CA GLY A 336 9.54 -0.78 49.72
C GLY A 336 10.33 -0.13 48.58
N ILE A 337 9.76 0.81 47.83
CA ILE A 337 10.41 1.45 46.68
C ILE A 337 11.28 2.62 47.13
N GLU A 338 12.53 2.69 46.68
CA GLU A 338 13.43 3.82 46.93
C GLU A 338 13.26 4.87 45.82
N PHE A 339 12.79 6.08 46.17
CA PHE A 339 12.59 7.16 45.19
C PHE A 339 13.89 7.93 44.95
N VAL A 340 14.15 8.23 43.67
CA VAL A 340 15.22 9.12 43.23
C VAL A 340 14.59 10.32 42.51
N ASP A 341 14.65 11.48 43.15
CA ASP A 341 14.12 12.72 42.57
C ASP A 341 14.97 13.16 41.37
N VAL A 342 14.29 13.51 40.29
CA VAL A 342 14.89 14.06 39.06
C VAL A 342 14.15 15.31 38.61
N GLU A 343 14.82 16.20 37.89
CA GLU A 343 14.23 17.50 37.50
C GLU A 343 13.37 17.41 36.22
N ASN A 344 13.67 16.45 35.34
CA ASN A 344 13.01 16.33 34.03
C ASN A 344 12.91 14.85 33.54
N PRO A 345 11.97 14.54 32.62
CA PRO A 345 11.79 13.19 32.09
C PRO A 345 13.02 12.62 31.38
N GLU A 346 13.81 13.48 30.71
CA GLU A 346 15.02 13.07 29.98
C GLU A 346 16.07 12.49 30.92
N GLU A 347 16.37 13.20 32.00
CA GLU A 347 17.26 12.74 33.06
C GLU A 347 16.79 11.42 33.67
N ALA A 348 15.48 11.29 33.92
CA ALA A 348 14.88 10.06 34.45
C ALA A 348 15.17 8.85 33.54
N MET A 349 14.93 9.01 32.24
CA MET A 349 15.14 7.98 31.22
C MET A 349 16.62 7.64 31.06
N GLU A 350 17.50 8.65 31.10
CA GLU A 350 18.95 8.44 31.06
C GLU A 350 19.47 7.62 32.24
N LEU A 351 18.99 7.90 33.47
CA LEU A 351 19.40 7.16 34.65
C LEU A 351 18.97 5.69 34.59
N VAL A 352 17.79 5.39 34.02
CA VAL A 352 17.33 4.01 33.79
C VAL A 352 18.23 3.33 32.75
N ALA A 353 18.48 4.01 31.62
CA ALA A 353 19.30 3.49 30.53
C ALA A 353 20.75 3.21 30.95
N LYS A 354 21.32 4.05 31.84
CA LYS A 354 22.66 3.86 32.42
C LYS A 354 22.71 2.75 33.49
N GLY A 355 21.57 2.20 33.90
CA GLY A 355 21.49 1.21 34.97
C GLY A 355 21.68 1.80 36.37
N SER A 356 21.64 3.13 36.49
CA SER A 356 21.73 3.78 37.80
C SER A 356 20.46 3.50 38.59
N VAL A 357 19.28 3.79 38.03
CA VAL A 357 17.99 3.43 38.62
C VAL A 357 17.38 2.22 37.90
N ASP A 358 16.43 1.55 38.55
CA ASP A 358 15.80 0.34 38.01
C ASP A 358 14.66 0.68 37.04
N ALA A 359 13.85 1.69 37.37
CA ALA A 359 12.73 2.12 36.54
C ALA A 359 12.44 3.63 36.70
N THR A 360 11.58 4.17 35.84
CA THR A 360 11.01 5.52 35.97
C THR A 360 9.53 5.54 35.64
N VAL A 361 8.79 6.50 36.19
CA VAL A 361 7.37 6.74 35.85
C VAL A 361 7.22 8.09 35.16
N ILE A 362 6.76 8.06 33.91
CA ILE A 362 6.51 9.25 33.07
C ILE A 362 5.22 9.08 32.25
N SER A 363 4.77 10.13 31.57
CA SER A 363 3.60 10.02 30.69
C SER A 363 3.88 9.11 29.48
N LEU A 364 2.89 8.33 29.04
CA LEU A 364 2.99 7.44 27.88
C LEU A 364 3.46 8.16 26.60
N ILE A 365 2.96 9.37 26.35
CA ILE A 365 3.34 10.16 25.17
C ILE A 365 4.83 10.56 25.23
N SER A 366 5.33 10.97 26.39
CA SER A 366 6.76 11.24 26.59
C SER A 366 7.59 9.97 26.46
N ALA A 367 7.18 8.86 27.09
CA ALA A 367 7.89 7.60 27.04
C ALA A 367 8.03 7.09 25.61
N ARG A 368 6.92 6.99 24.86
CA ARG A 368 6.94 6.52 23.47
C ARG A 368 7.82 7.40 22.58
N TYR A 369 7.64 8.71 22.66
CA TYR A 369 8.40 9.65 21.83
C TYR A 369 9.91 9.54 22.10
N MET A 370 10.31 9.51 23.36
CA MET A 370 11.73 9.46 23.74
C MET A 370 12.36 8.10 23.47
N ILE A 371 11.61 7.00 23.68
CA ILE A 371 12.08 5.66 23.34
C ILE A 371 12.31 5.57 21.83
N ALA A 372 11.33 5.96 21.03
CA ALA A 372 11.45 5.91 19.57
C ALA A 372 12.64 6.74 19.04
N ARG A 373 12.94 7.89 19.66
CA ARG A 373 13.99 8.82 19.19
C ARG A 373 15.39 8.54 19.76
N ASN A 374 15.51 8.18 21.03
CA ASN A 374 16.81 8.15 21.73
C ASN A 374 17.11 6.81 22.42
N PHE A 375 16.12 5.94 22.65
CA PHE A 375 16.26 4.76 23.52
C PHE A 375 15.65 3.46 22.96
N ARG A 376 15.46 3.35 21.63
CA ARG A 376 14.66 2.29 20.97
C ARG A 376 14.99 0.87 21.42
N ASP A 377 16.29 0.57 21.58
CA ASP A 377 16.77 -0.78 21.98
C ASP A 377 17.26 -0.84 23.44
N ARG A 378 17.08 0.24 24.20
CA ARG A 378 17.61 0.37 25.57
C ARG A 378 16.54 0.38 26.64
N LEU A 379 15.39 0.96 26.33
CA LEU A 379 14.29 1.15 27.26
C LEU A 379 12.99 0.59 26.66
N ARG A 380 12.10 0.11 27.52
CA ARG A 380 10.78 -0.38 27.14
C ARG A 380 9.72 0.08 28.13
N ILE A 381 8.49 0.20 27.66
CA ILE A 381 7.32 0.46 28.49
C ILE A 381 6.75 -0.90 28.92
N THR A 382 6.52 -1.10 30.21
CA THR A 382 6.07 -2.41 30.74
C THR A 382 4.63 -2.41 31.22
N SER A 383 4.20 -1.35 31.91
CA SER A 383 2.84 -1.26 32.47
C SER A 383 2.35 0.18 32.57
N THR A 384 1.03 0.36 32.71
CA THR A 384 0.41 1.63 33.10
C THR A 384 0.37 1.74 34.63
N ILE A 385 0.48 2.96 35.15
CA ILE A 385 0.58 3.24 36.59
C ILE A 385 -0.54 4.17 37.05
N GLY A 386 -1.20 3.79 38.14
CA GLY A 386 -2.22 4.59 38.83
C GLY A 386 -3.57 4.63 38.12
N THR A 387 -4.56 5.16 38.81
CA THR A 387 -5.93 5.34 38.29
C THR A 387 -6.16 6.73 37.67
N GLU A 388 -5.32 7.71 38.03
CA GLU A 388 -5.39 9.06 37.50
C GLU A 388 -4.33 9.29 36.41
N PRO A 389 -4.73 9.74 35.20
CA PRO A 389 -3.77 10.04 34.14
C PRO A 389 -3.00 11.33 34.44
N ALA A 390 -1.84 11.49 33.78
CA ALA A 390 -1.13 12.75 33.68
C ALA A 390 -2.01 13.80 33.00
N ARG A 391 -2.54 14.74 33.80
CA ARG A 391 -3.31 15.89 33.32
C ARG A 391 -2.35 17.04 33.09
N ILE A 392 -2.19 17.48 31.86
CA ILE A 392 -1.26 18.55 31.49
C ILE A 392 -2.07 19.81 31.20
N ALA A 393 -1.76 20.87 31.93
CA ALA A 393 -2.46 22.15 31.88
C ALA A 393 -1.46 23.30 31.75
N PHE A 394 -1.96 24.50 31.47
CA PHE A 394 -1.20 25.73 31.64
C PHE A 394 -1.29 26.19 33.10
N GLY A 395 -0.21 26.79 33.59
CA GLY A 395 -0.16 27.42 34.91
C GLY A 395 -0.15 28.93 34.75
N VAL A 396 -1.01 29.66 35.44
CA VAL A 396 -1.07 31.12 35.38
C VAL A 396 -0.83 31.68 36.78
N ASN A 397 -0.26 32.88 36.87
CA ASN A 397 -0.19 33.59 38.14
C ASN A 397 -1.61 33.71 38.76
N ARG A 398 -1.75 33.40 40.06
CA ARG A 398 -3.04 33.42 40.76
C ARG A 398 -3.74 34.78 40.74
N SER A 399 -2.99 35.88 40.64
CA SER A 399 -3.53 37.24 40.56
C SER A 399 -4.06 37.61 39.17
N GLN A 400 -3.70 36.87 38.11
CA GLN A 400 -4.13 37.16 36.73
C GLN A 400 -5.41 36.38 36.38
N LEU A 401 -6.54 36.82 36.93
CA LEU A 401 -7.84 36.17 36.72
C LEU A 401 -8.33 36.32 35.27
N GLU A 402 -8.07 37.47 34.64
CA GLU A 402 -8.46 37.75 33.26
C GLU A 402 -7.72 36.83 32.28
N LEU A 403 -6.39 36.72 32.41
CA LEU A 403 -5.59 35.80 31.58
C LEU A 403 -6.07 34.36 31.73
N TYR A 404 -6.27 33.90 32.98
CA TYR A 404 -6.82 32.58 33.25
C TYR A 404 -8.17 32.35 32.56
N SER A 405 -9.10 33.30 32.70
CA SER A 405 -10.44 33.19 32.11
C SER A 405 -10.42 33.21 30.58
N ILE A 406 -9.54 34.01 29.97
CA ILE A 406 -9.32 34.03 28.52
C ILE A 406 -8.80 32.66 28.04
N LEU A 407 -7.79 32.09 28.71
CA LEU A 407 -7.24 30.78 28.37
C LEU A 407 -8.28 29.67 28.55
N GLU A 408 -9.09 29.69 29.60
CA GLU A 408 -10.19 28.73 29.79
C GLU A 408 -11.19 28.77 28.64
N LYS A 409 -11.67 29.96 28.28
CA LYS A 409 -12.61 30.13 27.16
C LYS A 409 -11.99 29.69 25.84
N ALA A 410 -10.72 30.01 25.61
CA ALA A 410 -10.00 29.61 24.41
C ALA A 410 -9.85 28.08 24.34
N LEU A 411 -9.46 27.42 25.43
CA LEU A 411 -9.38 25.97 25.51
C LEU A 411 -10.74 25.28 25.36
N LEU A 412 -11.84 25.89 25.83
CA LEU A 412 -13.20 25.37 25.62
C LEU A 412 -13.66 25.48 24.16
N SER A 413 -13.17 26.47 23.43
CA SER A 413 -13.49 26.64 22.01
C SER A 413 -12.72 25.72 21.07
N ILE A 414 -11.63 25.09 21.55
CA ILE A 414 -10.92 24.02 20.82
C ILE A 414 -11.71 22.72 21.02
N THR A 415 -12.21 22.15 19.93
CA THR A 415 -13.06 20.95 20.00
C THR A 415 -12.23 19.70 20.34
N PRO A 416 -12.85 18.61 20.84
CA PRO A 416 -12.14 17.35 21.08
C PRO A 416 -11.45 16.81 19.82
N GLU A 417 -12.06 16.95 18.65
CA GLU A 417 -11.50 16.53 17.36
C GLU A 417 -10.24 17.33 17.01
N GLU A 418 -10.31 18.68 17.15
CA GLU A 418 -9.15 19.54 16.92
C GLU A 418 -8.01 19.21 17.90
N MET A 419 -8.33 18.95 19.17
CA MET A 419 -7.33 18.57 20.16
C MET A 419 -6.69 17.20 19.84
N ASP A 420 -7.49 16.23 19.37
CA ASP A 420 -6.97 14.92 18.98
C ASP A 420 -6.02 15.03 17.77
N GLU A 421 -6.36 15.86 16.77
CA GLU A 421 -5.47 16.17 15.64
C GLU A 421 -4.11 16.72 16.10
N LEU A 422 -4.11 17.70 17.00
CA LEU A 422 -2.88 18.25 17.57
C LEU A 422 -2.07 17.15 18.25
N THR A 423 -2.71 16.28 19.02
CA THR A 423 -1.99 15.20 19.73
C THR A 423 -1.52 14.06 18.83
N ASN A 424 -2.25 13.74 17.76
CA ASN A 424 -1.95 12.58 16.90
C ASN A 424 -0.61 12.72 16.18
N ARG A 425 -0.23 13.93 15.78
CA ARG A 425 1.09 14.23 15.18
C ARG A 425 2.26 13.83 16.10
N TRP A 426 2.06 13.95 17.42
CA TRP A 426 3.06 13.62 18.43
C TRP A 426 2.91 12.19 18.98
N ARG A 427 1.82 11.48 18.64
CA ARG A 427 1.54 10.09 19.04
C ARG A 427 2.01 9.05 18.02
N SER A 428 2.02 9.38 16.73
CA SER A 428 2.49 8.47 15.69
C SER A 428 4.00 8.26 15.78
N GLU A 429 4.47 7.04 15.57
CA GLU A 429 5.90 6.73 15.50
C GLU A 429 6.51 7.51 14.34
N ILE A 430 7.12 8.65 14.64
CA ILE A 430 8.02 9.32 13.71
C ILE A 430 9.19 8.35 13.55
N ILE A 431 9.19 7.59 12.46
CA ILE A 431 10.37 6.88 11.98
C ILE A 431 11.35 7.97 11.59
N ILE A 432 12.11 8.47 12.57
CA ILE A 432 13.33 9.22 12.31
C ILE A 432 14.27 8.15 11.77
N GLU A 433 14.49 8.16 10.45
CA GLU A 433 15.66 7.49 9.90
C GLU A 433 16.88 8.10 10.61
N ASP A 434 17.42 7.38 11.58
CA ASP A 434 18.73 7.69 12.12
C ASP A 434 19.67 7.75 10.93
N SER A 435 20.11 8.97 10.58
CA SER A 435 21.07 9.17 9.52
C SER A 435 22.27 8.28 9.82
N TYR A 436 22.46 7.24 9.00
CA TYR A 436 23.49 6.21 9.15
C TYR A 436 24.88 6.78 9.49
N TRP A 437 25.14 8.01 9.01
CA TRP A 437 26.33 8.81 9.30
C TRP A 437 26.51 9.20 10.77
N SER A 438 25.45 9.55 11.50
CA SER A 438 25.56 9.99 12.90
C SER A 438 25.83 8.82 13.84
N SER A 439 25.16 7.67 13.62
CA SER A 439 25.26 6.49 14.48
C SER A 439 26.61 5.77 14.33
N HIS A 440 27.23 5.81 13.14
CA HIS A 440 28.48 5.10 12.87
C HIS A 440 29.72 6.01 12.79
N ARG A 441 29.61 7.31 13.12
CA ARG A 441 30.73 8.27 13.00
C ARG A 441 32.03 7.79 13.66
N ASN A 442 31.95 7.24 14.87
CA ASN A 442 33.12 6.73 15.58
C ASN A 442 33.72 5.48 14.93
N VAL A 443 32.89 4.56 14.43
CA VAL A 443 33.34 3.36 13.71
C VAL A 443 34.00 3.73 12.39
N ILE A 444 33.44 4.70 11.67
CA ILE A 444 33.99 5.24 10.43
C ILE A 444 35.36 5.90 10.70
N ILE A 445 35.46 6.75 11.73
CA ILE A 445 36.74 7.37 12.12
C ILE A 445 37.79 6.32 12.53
N GLN A 446 37.39 5.28 13.27
CA GLN A 446 38.27 4.16 13.64
C GLN A 446 38.72 3.37 12.41
N GLY A 447 37.82 3.13 11.45
CA GLY A 447 38.12 2.48 10.18
C GLY A 447 39.15 3.27 9.37
N PHE A 448 38.97 4.59 9.25
CA PHE A 448 39.96 5.48 8.63
C PHE A 448 41.29 5.50 9.38
N GLY A 449 41.26 5.48 10.72
CA GLY A 449 42.46 5.39 11.55
C GLY A 449 43.24 4.08 11.33
N LEU A 450 42.54 2.94 11.27
CA LEU A 450 43.13 1.64 10.99
C LEU A 450 43.72 1.58 9.57
N ALA A 451 43.01 2.12 8.58
CA ALA A 451 43.50 2.22 7.22
C ALA A 451 44.76 3.09 7.12
N ALA A 452 44.79 4.23 7.81
CA ALA A 452 45.97 5.09 7.88
C ALA A 452 47.16 4.40 8.57
N LEU A 453 46.93 3.63 9.63
CA LEU A 453 47.96 2.86 10.31
C LEU A 453 48.54 1.77 9.39
N LEU A 454 47.68 1.01 8.70
CA LEU A 454 48.10 -0.01 7.72
C LEU A 454 48.90 0.62 6.58
N LEU A 455 48.49 1.82 6.14
CA LEU A 455 49.19 2.57 5.12
C LEU A 455 50.58 3.05 5.60
N LEU A 456 50.71 3.48 6.86
CA LEU A 456 52.01 3.83 7.46
C LEU A 456 52.92 2.61 7.62
N VAL A 457 52.38 1.46 8.03
CA VAL A 457 53.15 0.21 8.15
C VAL A 457 53.65 -0.26 6.79
N THR A 458 52.79 -0.26 5.77
CA THR A 458 53.18 -0.63 4.41
C THR A 458 54.19 0.35 3.80
N LEU A 459 54.03 1.66 4.07
CA LEU A 459 55.00 2.68 3.66
C LEU A 459 56.36 2.49 4.36
N GLY A 460 56.35 2.23 5.67
CA GLY A 460 57.55 1.92 6.46
C GLY A 460 58.25 0.65 5.98
N TRP A 461 57.49 -0.40 5.67
CA TRP A 461 58.00 -1.65 5.09
C TRP A 461 58.62 -1.41 3.71
N GLY A 462 57.98 -0.59 2.88
CA GLY A 462 58.50 -0.16 1.58
C GLY A 462 59.81 0.60 1.68
N LEU A 463 59.93 1.53 2.63
CA LEU A 463 61.16 2.29 2.88
C LEU A 463 62.29 1.41 3.42
N TYR A 464 61.96 0.45 4.30
CA TYR A 464 62.91 -0.54 4.81
C TYR A 464 63.44 -1.46 3.69
N LEU A 465 62.56 -2.01 2.85
CA LEU A 465 62.92 -2.81 1.67
C LEU A 465 63.81 -2.02 0.70
N ARG A 466 63.48 -0.75 0.46
CA ARG A 466 64.25 0.12 -0.43
C ARG A 466 65.68 0.35 0.08
N ASN A 467 65.85 0.54 1.39
CA ASN A 467 67.18 0.66 1.99
C ASN A 467 67.98 -0.66 1.96
N LEU A 468 67.32 -1.80 2.12
CA LEU A 468 67.96 -3.13 2.04
C LEU A 468 68.46 -3.43 0.61
N ILE A 469 67.66 -3.06 -0.40
CA ILE A 469 67.96 -3.26 -1.82
C ILE A 469 69.06 -2.29 -2.30
N HIS A 470 69.09 -1.05 -1.81
CA HIS A 470 70.13 -0.08 -2.17
C HIS A 470 71.54 -0.50 -1.71
N LYS A 471 71.66 -1.11 -0.52
CA LYS A 471 72.96 -1.58 0.00
C LYS A 471 73.52 -2.79 -0.75
N ARG A 472 72.65 -3.69 -1.23
CA ARG A 472 73.10 -4.94 -1.88
C ARG A 472 73.56 -4.76 -3.32
N ALA A 473 73.20 -3.63 -3.93
CA ALA A 473 73.19 -3.53 -5.38
C ALA A 473 73.95 -2.31 -5.93
N GLN A 474 74.82 -1.71 -5.12
CA GLN A 474 75.87 -0.80 -5.60
C GLN A 474 77.15 -1.54 -6.03
N ALA A 475 77.34 -2.81 -5.65
CA ALA A 475 78.59 -3.53 -5.94
C ALA A 475 78.57 -4.37 -7.24
N GLU A 476 77.42 -4.94 -7.63
CA GLU A 476 77.33 -5.83 -8.81
C GLU A 476 76.83 -5.13 -10.09
N ARG A 477 76.28 -3.92 -9.96
CA ARG A 477 75.54 -3.23 -11.03
C ARG A 477 76.37 -2.43 -12.04
N ALA A 478 77.65 -2.18 -11.83
CA ALA A 478 78.37 -1.23 -12.69
C ALA A 478 78.81 -1.80 -14.06
N LEU A 479 78.99 -3.12 -14.20
CA LEU A 479 79.60 -3.69 -15.43
C LEU A 479 78.78 -4.83 -16.08
N SER A 480 77.96 -5.57 -15.33
CA SER A 480 77.07 -6.59 -15.90
C SER A 480 75.72 -6.02 -16.38
N ASP A 481 75.26 -4.90 -15.80
CA ASP A 481 73.93 -4.36 -16.09
C ASP A 481 73.86 -3.78 -17.50
N GLN A 482 74.90 -3.16 -18.05
CA GLN A 482 74.76 -2.49 -19.35
C GLN A 482 74.53 -3.45 -20.53
N MET A 483 75.11 -4.66 -20.49
CA MET A 483 74.94 -5.70 -21.52
C MET A 483 73.75 -6.64 -21.23
N ARG A 484 73.48 -6.96 -19.96
CA ARG A 484 72.33 -7.81 -19.58
C ARG A 484 70.99 -7.05 -19.60
N PHE A 485 70.98 -5.75 -19.29
CA PHE A 485 69.79 -4.89 -19.36
C PHE A 485 69.23 -4.80 -20.78
N MET A 486 70.09 -4.70 -21.81
CA MET A 486 69.63 -4.55 -23.19
C MET A 486 69.08 -5.84 -23.80
N SER A 487 69.67 -7.01 -23.48
CA SER A 487 69.12 -8.33 -23.86
C SER A 487 67.86 -8.68 -23.06
N VAL A 488 67.80 -8.43 -21.75
CA VAL A 488 66.59 -8.67 -20.94
C VAL A 488 65.45 -7.70 -21.27
N LEU A 489 65.72 -6.45 -21.66
CA LEU A 489 64.68 -5.51 -22.10
C LEU A 489 63.98 -6.01 -23.38
N ILE A 490 64.74 -6.52 -24.33
CA ILE A 490 64.21 -6.96 -25.63
C ILE A 490 63.57 -8.36 -25.50
N ASP A 491 64.24 -9.32 -24.84
CA ASP A 491 63.73 -10.69 -24.63
C ASP A 491 62.67 -10.81 -23.54
N GLY A 492 62.66 -9.92 -22.55
CA GLY A 492 61.65 -9.85 -21.50
C GLY A 492 60.37 -9.12 -21.93
N THR A 493 60.36 -8.49 -23.10
CA THR A 493 59.12 -7.93 -23.66
C THR A 493 58.32 -9.10 -24.27
N PRO A 494 57.09 -9.39 -23.78
CA PRO A 494 56.30 -10.55 -24.20
C PRO A 494 55.75 -10.44 -25.63
N HIS A 495 56.10 -9.37 -26.34
CA HIS A 495 55.62 -9.07 -27.69
C HIS A 495 56.77 -9.22 -28.70
N PRO A 496 56.53 -9.77 -29.90
CA PRO A 496 57.55 -9.89 -30.93
C PRO A 496 58.19 -8.55 -31.29
N ILE A 497 59.51 -8.47 -31.17
CA ILE A 497 60.33 -7.32 -31.60
C ILE A 497 61.48 -7.85 -32.45
N TYR A 498 61.71 -7.19 -33.57
CA TYR A 498 62.75 -7.57 -34.52
C TYR A 498 63.38 -6.35 -35.20
N VAL A 499 64.64 -6.49 -35.56
CA VAL A 499 65.44 -5.49 -36.24
C VAL A 499 65.83 -6.04 -37.61
N ARG A 500 65.64 -5.24 -38.66
CA ARG A 500 66.05 -5.60 -40.03
C ARG A 500 67.01 -4.58 -40.61
N ASP A 501 67.92 -5.03 -41.48
CA ASP A 501 68.83 -4.18 -42.22
C ASP A 501 68.14 -3.47 -43.39
N ARG A 502 68.89 -2.66 -44.12
CA ARG A 502 68.42 -1.88 -45.27
C ARG A 502 67.90 -2.73 -46.45
N GLN A 503 68.31 -4.00 -46.53
CA GLN A 503 67.79 -4.96 -47.52
C GLN A 503 66.63 -5.79 -46.96
N GLY A 504 66.15 -5.49 -45.76
CA GLY A 504 65.05 -6.19 -45.09
C GLY A 504 65.45 -7.54 -44.51
N ARG A 505 66.75 -7.81 -44.31
CA ARG A 505 67.23 -9.05 -43.68
C ARG A 505 67.21 -8.92 -42.16
N LEU A 506 66.87 -10.00 -41.46
CA LEU A 506 66.76 -10.01 -40.01
C LEU A 506 68.14 -9.88 -39.34
N MET A 507 68.34 -8.86 -38.52
CA MET A 507 69.59 -8.57 -37.81
C MET A 507 69.56 -9.04 -36.36
N ALA A 508 68.40 -8.90 -35.71
CA ALA A 508 68.15 -9.35 -34.35
C ALA A 508 66.64 -9.53 -34.17
N CYS A 509 66.25 -10.44 -33.29
CA CYS A 509 64.88 -10.53 -32.81
C CYS A 509 64.89 -11.03 -31.37
N ASN A 510 63.79 -10.76 -30.68
CA ASN A 510 63.59 -11.29 -29.35
C ASN A 510 63.00 -12.71 -29.39
N ASN A 511 63.06 -13.41 -28.26
CA ASN A 511 62.52 -14.77 -28.16
C ASN A 511 61.03 -14.85 -28.54
N ALA A 512 60.21 -13.87 -28.17
CA ALA A 512 58.78 -13.85 -28.51
C ALA A 512 58.52 -13.89 -30.04
N TYR A 513 59.38 -13.26 -30.86
CA TYR A 513 59.28 -13.35 -32.32
C TYR A 513 59.55 -14.78 -32.83
N LEU A 514 60.55 -15.45 -32.25
CA LEU A 514 60.90 -16.81 -32.64
C LEU A 514 59.81 -17.81 -32.26
N ASP A 515 59.25 -17.66 -31.06
CA ASP A 515 58.20 -18.53 -30.52
C ASP A 515 56.91 -18.46 -31.37
N VAL A 516 56.49 -17.27 -31.80
CA VAL A 516 55.26 -17.06 -32.58
C VAL A 516 55.33 -17.73 -33.96
N PHE A 517 56.50 -17.76 -34.61
CA PHE A 517 56.66 -18.43 -35.91
C PHE A 517 57.25 -19.84 -35.82
N GLY A 518 57.69 -20.28 -34.63
CA GLY A 518 58.32 -21.58 -34.40
C GLY A 518 59.69 -21.72 -35.06
N PHE A 519 60.40 -20.61 -35.28
CA PHE A 519 61.72 -20.61 -35.92
C PHE A 519 62.84 -20.68 -34.89
N ARG A 520 63.97 -21.29 -35.26
CA ARG A 520 65.21 -21.08 -34.50
C ARG A 520 65.92 -19.84 -35.03
N LEU A 521 66.59 -19.09 -34.14
CA LEU A 521 67.26 -17.84 -34.50
C LEU A 521 68.22 -18.01 -35.69
N GLU A 522 69.00 -19.10 -35.69
CA GLU A 522 69.94 -19.48 -36.74
C GLU A 522 69.30 -19.69 -38.12
N ASP A 523 68.02 -20.07 -38.15
CA ASP A 523 67.29 -20.33 -39.39
C ASP A 523 66.77 -19.05 -40.05
N VAL A 524 66.72 -17.93 -39.33
CA VAL A 524 66.08 -16.69 -39.79
C VAL A 524 66.98 -15.46 -39.80
N ILE A 525 68.06 -15.47 -38.99
CA ILE A 525 69.04 -14.39 -38.97
C ILE A 525 69.71 -14.24 -40.34
N GLY A 526 69.89 -13.00 -40.81
CA GLY A 526 70.49 -12.66 -42.11
C GLY A 526 69.60 -12.90 -43.34
N LYS A 527 68.35 -13.36 -43.16
CA LYS A 527 67.39 -13.67 -44.23
C LYS A 527 66.24 -12.65 -44.30
N THR A 528 65.68 -12.44 -45.50
CA THR A 528 64.50 -11.58 -45.69
C THR A 528 63.21 -12.33 -45.33
N VAL A 529 62.12 -11.61 -45.05
CA VAL A 529 60.83 -12.25 -44.69
C VAL A 529 60.31 -13.20 -45.78
N VAL A 530 60.58 -12.89 -47.05
CA VAL A 530 60.23 -13.76 -48.20
C VAL A 530 61.04 -15.05 -48.22
N GLN A 531 62.25 -15.05 -47.66
CA GLN A 531 63.11 -16.22 -47.56
C GLN A 531 62.81 -17.08 -46.33
N THR A 532 62.11 -16.54 -45.34
CA THR A 532 61.82 -17.22 -44.06
C THR A 532 60.36 -17.66 -43.94
N ASP A 533 59.41 -16.92 -44.51
CA ASP A 533 57.99 -17.27 -44.50
C ASP A 533 57.60 -17.97 -45.81
N THR A 534 57.70 -19.30 -45.80
CA THR A 534 57.39 -20.16 -46.97
C THR A 534 55.93 -20.63 -47.01
N GLY A 535 55.12 -20.27 -46.01
CA GLY A 535 53.74 -20.76 -45.85
C GLY A 535 52.67 -19.84 -46.47
N ASN A 536 52.95 -18.55 -46.61
CA ASN A 536 52.02 -17.58 -47.20
C ASN A 536 52.75 -16.52 -48.07
N PRO A 537 53.21 -16.90 -49.27
CA PRO A 537 54.03 -16.04 -50.13
C PRO A 537 53.42 -14.65 -50.43
N PRO A 538 52.10 -14.51 -50.69
CA PRO A 538 51.49 -13.19 -50.89
C PRO A 538 51.61 -12.27 -49.67
N GLN A 539 51.46 -12.80 -48.46
CA GLN A 539 51.60 -12.04 -47.22
C GLN A 539 53.06 -11.63 -46.98
N ALA A 540 54.01 -12.56 -47.14
CA ALA A 540 55.44 -12.28 -46.99
C ALA A 540 55.93 -11.21 -47.98
N GLN A 541 55.46 -11.24 -49.23
CA GLN A 541 55.77 -10.24 -50.24
C GLN A 541 55.20 -8.86 -49.88
N SER A 542 53.95 -8.79 -49.40
CA SER A 542 53.35 -7.55 -48.94
C SER A 542 54.12 -6.93 -47.77
N PHE A 543 54.50 -7.72 -46.77
CA PHE A 543 55.33 -7.24 -45.65
C PHE A 543 56.71 -6.79 -46.10
N HIS A 544 57.35 -7.51 -47.02
CA HIS A 544 58.66 -7.11 -47.53
C HIS A 544 58.62 -5.80 -48.33
N ALA A 545 57.58 -5.60 -49.14
CA ALA A 545 57.36 -4.37 -49.89
C ALA A 545 57.20 -3.16 -48.95
N ASP A 546 56.46 -3.33 -47.86
CA ASP A 546 56.30 -2.28 -46.83
C ASP A 546 57.63 -1.98 -46.13
N TYR A 547 58.43 -3.00 -45.81
CA TYR A 547 59.78 -2.79 -45.23
C TYR A 547 60.66 -1.96 -46.16
N LEU A 548 60.70 -2.29 -47.46
CA LEU A 548 61.51 -1.55 -48.44
C LEU A 548 60.99 -0.12 -48.65
N SER A 549 59.66 0.06 -48.64
CA SER A 549 59.03 1.39 -48.72
C SER A 549 59.43 2.27 -47.53
N LEU A 550 59.42 1.72 -46.30
CA LEU A 550 59.87 2.42 -45.10
C LEU A 550 61.38 2.76 -45.18
N MET A 551 62.22 1.87 -45.69
CA MET A 551 63.66 2.17 -45.89
C MET A 551 63.89 3.30 -46.89
N ALA A 552 63.09 3.38 -47.95
CA ALA A 552 63.20 4.39 -48.98
C ALA A 552 62.68 5.76 -48.53
N ARG A 553 61.56 5.79 -47.81
CA ARG A 553 60.90 7.03 -47.35
C ARG A 553 61.45 7.54 -46.02
N GLY A 554 61.91 6.64 -45.16
CA GLY A 554 62.46 6.97 -43.84
C GLY A 554 61.42 7.48 -42.85
N GLU A 555 60.14 7.18 -43.06
CA GLU A 555 59.01 7.56 -42.21
C GLU A 555 58.49 6.37 -41.40
N PRO A 556 58.14 6.55 -40.12
CA PRO A 556 57.46 5.54 -39.31
C PRO A 556 56.15 5.05 -39.94
N GLN A 557 55.88 3.74 -39.84
CA GLN A 557 54.59 3.16 -40.23
C GLN A 557 53.99 2.38 -39.07
N ILE A 558 52.72 2.68 -38.77
CA ILE A 558 51.96 2.01 -37.71
C ILE A 558 50.57 1.70 -38.25
N GLN A 559 50.12 0.45 -38.12
CA GLN A 559 48.87 -0.01 -38.71
C GLN A 559 48.39 -1.33 -38.10
N ASP A 560 47.09 -1.54 -38.16
CA ASP A 560 46.44 -2.79 -37.75
C ASP A 560 46.34 -3.72 -38.95
N ARG A 561 46.79 -4.97 -38.80
CA ARG A 561 46.77 -5.95 -39.88
C ARG A 561 46.54 -7.37 -39.37
N VAL A 562 46.09 -8.22 -40.28
CA VAL A 562 45.88 -9.64 -40.01
C VAL A 562 47.15 -10.42 -40.38
N LEU A 563 47.77 -11.04 -39.38
CA LEU A 563 48.92 -11.93 -39.54
C LEU A 563 48.44 -13.38 -39.56
N LYS A 564 48.87 -14.16 -40.55
CA LYS A 564 48.60 -15.60 -40.59
C LYS A 564 49.91 -16.32 -40.26
N VAL A 565 49.94 -17.06 -39.16
CA VAL A 565 51.14 -17.76 -38.72
C VAL A 565 51.23 -19.15 -39.38
N PRO A 566 52.44 -19.73 -39.55
CA PRO A 566 52.64 -21.01 -40.25
C PRO A 566 51.83 -22.19 -39.69
N GLY A 567 51.42 -22.15 -38.42
CA GLY A 567 50.57 -23.16 -37.77
C GLY A 567 49.06 -23.05 -38.08
N GLY A 568 48.65 -22.16 -39.00
CA GLY A 568 47.24 -21.95 -39.38
C GLY A 568 46.47 -20.94 -38.53
N GLY A 569 47.07 -20.41 -37.46
CA GLY A 569 46.48 -19.37 -36.62
C GLY A 569 46.38 -18.02 -37.34
N VAL A 570 45.31 -17.27 -37.05
CA VAL A 570 45.07 -15.92 -37.58
C VAL A 570 45.06 -14.96 -36.40
N LEU A 571 45.99 -14.01 -36.40
CA LEU A 571 46.15 -13.01 -35.35
C LEU A 571 45.79 -11.63 -35.91
N THR A 572 45.11 -10.82 -35.10
CA THR A 572 44.93 -9.38 -35.39
C THR A 572 46.01 -8.63 -34.65
N ILE A 573 46.96 -8.08 -35.40
CA ILE A 573 48.15 -7.45 -34.84
C ILE A 573 48.13 -5.93 -35.01
N TYR A 574 48.48 -5.21 -33.96
CA TYR A 574 48.85 -3.80 -34.02
C TYR A 574 50.36 -3.72 -34.26
N GLN A 575 50.79 -3.39 -35.49
CA GLN A 575 52.20 -3.41 -35.88
C GLN A 575 52.78 -1.99 -35.98
N TRP A 576 53.96 -1.78 -35.41
CA TRP A 576 54.75 -0.57 -35.61
C TRP A 576 56.11 -0.90 -36.24
N MET A 577 56.56 -0.02 -37.13
CA MET A 577 57.84 -0.10 -37.82
C MET A 577 58.50 1.28 -37.81
N LEU A 578 59.72 1.35 -37.26
CA LEU A 578 60.47 2.59 -37.05
C LEU A 578 61.83 2.50 -37.73
N PRO A 579 62.22 3.46 -38.58
CA PRO A 579 63.56 3.48 -39.16
C PRO A 579 64.60 3.90 -38.11
N TYR A 580 65.73 3.18 -38.03
CA TYR A 580 66.88 3.61 -37.22
C TYR A 580 68.02 4.09 -38.14
N ARG A 581 68.67 5.17 -37.72
CA ARG A 581 69.63 5.95 -38.52
C ARG A 581 71.02 5.87 -37.93
N ASP A 582 72.03 5.95 -38.78
CA ASP A 582 73.43 6.06 -38.36
C ASP A 582 73.77 7.50 -37.94
N SER A 583 75.01 7.71 -37.48
CA SER A 583 75.52 9.03 -37.10
C SER A 583 75.50 10.06 -38.24
N ASN A 584 75.38 9.61 -39.49
CA ASN A 584 75.32 10.45 -40.67
C ASN A 584 73.87 10.69 -41.15
N GLY A 585 72.87 10.28 -40.35
CA GLY A 585 71.44 10.51 -40.61
C GLY A 585 70.83 9.57 -41.66
N SER A 586 71.59 8.61 -42.18
CA SER A 586 71.11 7.64 -43.18
C SER A 586 70.38 6.49 -42.53
N VAL A 587 69.25 6.06 -43.10
CA VAL A 587 68.54 4.86 -42.62
C VAL A 587 69.39 3.63 -42.90
N VAL A 588 69.80 2.95 -41.82
CA VAL A 588 70.64 1.74 -41.82
C VAL A 588 69.83 0.48 -41.52
N GLY A 589 68.63 0.63 -40.96
CA GLY A 589 67.67 -0.45 -40.82
C GLY A 589 66.37 0.01 -40.16
N MET A 590 65.59 -0.95 -39.67
CA MET A 590 64.32 -0.72 -38.99
C MET A 590 64.23 -1.55 -37.72
N ILE A 591 63.53 -1.01 -36.73
CA ILE A 591 63.07 -1.73 -35.55
C ILE A 591 61.56 -1.84 -35.68
N ALA A 592 61.04 -3.04 -35.57
CA ALA A 592 59.62 -3.30 -35.69
C ALA A 592 59.16 -4.25 -34.60
N GLY A 593 57.88 -4.16 -34.26
CA GLY A 593 57.23 -5.08 -33.36
C GLY A 593 55.74 -5.05 -33.55
N TRP A 594 55.06 -6.01 -32.91
CA TRP A 594 53.61 -6.03 -32.90
C TRP A 594 53.05 -6.61 -31.60
N VAL A 595 51.84 -6.19 -31.27
CA VAL A 595 51.06 -6.73 -30.15
C VAL A 595 49.84 -7.44 -30.71
N ASP A 596 49.54 -8.63 -30.20
CA ASP A 596 48.27 -9.30 -30.45
C ASP A 596 47.17 -8.59 -29.66
N VAL A 597 46.18 -8.04 -30.38
CA VAL A 597 45.04 -7.34 -29.79
C VAL A 597 43.75 -8.16 -29.84
N SER A 598 43.81 -9.43 -30.27
CA SER A 598 42.64 -10.30 -30.44
C SER A 598 41.88 -10.53 -29.13
N GLU A 599 42.57 -10.82 -28.01
CA GLU A 599 41.90 -11.05 -26.72
C GLU A 599 41.31 -9.76 -26.12
N ARG A 600 42.02 -8.64 -26.23
CA ARG A 600 41.54 -7.33 -25.75
C ARG A 600 40.28 -6.89 -26.50
N GLN A 601 40.23 -7.06 -27.82
CA GLN A 601 39.02 -6.77 -28.60
C GLN A 601 37.86 -7.69 -28.21
N ARG A 602 38.12 -8.98 -27.96
CA ARG A 602 37.11 -9.92 -27.48
C ARG A 602 36.53 -9.53 -26.11
N LEU A 603 37.39 -9.18 -25.15
CA LEU A 603 36.99 -8.78 -23.80
C LEU A 603 36.22 -7.46 -23.79
N LEU A 604 36.59 -6.49 -24.63
CA LEU A 604 35.84 -5.24 -24.79
C LEU A 604 34.45 -5.48 -25.38
N GLY A 605 34.31 -6.42 -26.31
CA GLY A 605 33.01 -6.87 -26.81
C GLY A 605 32.15 -7.49 -25.70
N GLN A 606 32.71 -8.42 -24.93
CA GLN A 606 32.00 -9.08 -23.82
C GLN A 606 31.56 -8.10 -22.72
N LEU A 607 32.39 -7.10 -22.41
CA LEU A 607 32.06 -6.07 -21.41
C LEU A 607 30.90 -5.18 -21.89
N GLN A 608 30.90 -4.81 -23.18
CA GLN A 608 29.85 -3.99 -23.78
C GLN A 608 28.52 -4.76 -23.79
N GLU A 609 28.56 -6.04 -24.16
CA GLU A 609 27.39 -6.94 -24.21
C GLU A 609 26.78 -7.14 -22.81
N ALA A 610 27.60 -7.41 -21.80
CA ALA A 610 27.15 -7.56 -20.40
C ALA A 610 26.55 -6.26 -19.83
N LYS A 611 27.07 -5.10 -20.21
CA LYS A 611 26.51 -3.80 -19.80
C LYS A 611 25.15 -3.55 -20.43
N GLU A 612 25.01 -3.82 -21.72
CA GLU A 612 23.73 -3.65 -22.44
C GLU A 612 22.65 -4.58 -21.88
N GLU A 613 23.01 -5.80 -21.49
CA GLU A 613 22.12 -6.75 -20.81
C GLU A 613 21.67 -6.25 -19.42
N ALA A 614 22.59 -5.72 -18.61
CA ALA A 614 22.26 -5.15 -17.30
C ALA A 614 21.35 -3.91 -17.40
N ASP A 615 21.63 -3.02 -18.35
CA ASP A 615 20.84 -1.80 -18.59
C ASP A 615 19.44 -2.12 -19.15
N ALA A 616 19.30 -3.23 -19.91
CA ALA A 616 18.01 -3.72 -20.36
C ALA A 616 17.18 -4.31 -19.20
N ALA A 617 17.79 -5.12 -18.33
CA ALA A 617 17.13 -5.69 -17.16
C ALA A 617 16.65 -4.61 -16.17
N ASN A 618 17.45 -3.57 -15.95
CA ASN A 618 17.07 -2.49 -15.03
C ASN A 618 15.90 -1.63 -15.58
N ARG A 619 15.87 -1.39 -16.90
CA ARG A 619 14.75 -0.72 -17.57
C ARG A 619 13.47 -1.57 -17.53
N ALA A 620 13.58 -2.87 -17.74
CA ALA A 620 12.44 -3.79 -17.60
C ALA A 620 11.86 -3.75 -16.18
N LYS A 621 12.72 -3.79 -15.14
CA LYS A 621 12.31 -3.70 -13.72
C LYS A 621 11.62 -2.38 -13.38
N THR A 622 12.11 -1.26 -13.91
CA THR A 622 11.52 0.06 -13.68
C THR A 622 10.14 0.17 -14.33
N THR A 623 10.01 -0.31 -15.58
CA THR A 623 8.74 -0.34 -16.30
C THR A 623 7.72 -1.26 -15.61
N PHE A 624 8.16 -2.43 -15.13
CA PHE A 624 7.33 -3.36 -14.35
C PHE A 624 6.73 -2.66 -13.12
N LEU A 625 7.54 -2.01 -12.29
CA LEU A 625 7.07 -1.33 -11.07
C LEU A 625 6.09 -0.19 -11.39
N ALA A 626 6.33 0.57 -12.46
CA ALA A 626 5.45 1.64 -12.89
C ALA A 626 4.07 1.12 -13.32
N THR A 627 4.03 0.05 -14.13
CA THR A 627 2.78 -0.60 -14.56
C THR A 627 2.02 -1.19 -13.38
N MET A 628 2.71 -1.87 -12.45
CA MET A 628 2.07 -2.41 -11.24
C MET A 628 1.44 -1.35 -10.37
N SER A 629 2.12 -0.22 -10.17
CA SER A 629 1.58 0.88 -9.39
C SER A 629 0.28 1.42 -9.99
N HIS A 630 0.15 1.45 -11.31
CA HIS A 630 -1.06 1.91 -11.99
C HIS A 630 -2.20 0.87 -11.97
N GLU A 631 -1.89 -0.40 -12.21
CA GLU A 631 -2.85 -1.51 -12.22
C GLU A 631 -3.40 -1.82 -10.82
N ILE A 632 -2.62 -1.57 -9.75
CA ILE A 632 -3.08 -1.69 -8.35
C ILE A 632 -3.91 -0.47 -7.93
N ARG A 633 -3.49 0.74 -8.31
CA ARG A 633 -4.13 1.99 -7.83
C ARG A 633 -5.55 2.18 -8.35
N THR A 634 -5.82 1.72 -9.56
CA THR A 634 -7.13 1.90 -10.21
C THR A 634 -8.27 1.14 -9.50
N PRO A 635 -8.19 -0.19 -9.24
CA PRO A 635 -9.20 -0.90 -8.46
C PRO A 635 -9.21 -0.43 -7.01
N MET A 636 -8.06 -0.13 -6.40
CA MET A 636 -7.99 0.35 -5.02
C MET A 636 -8.78 1.66 -4.81
N ASN A 637 -8.67 2.62 -5.73
CA ASN A 637 -9.45 3.86 -5.64
C ASN A 637 -10.96 3.63 -5.86
N ALA A 638 -11.35 2.63 -6.66
CA ALA A 638 -12.74 2.26 -6.83
C ALA A 638 -13.31 1.61 -5.56
N VAL A 639 -12.55 0.72 -4.91
CA VAL A 639 -12.92 0.12 -3.61
C VAL A 639 -13.13 1.20 -2.56
N ILE A 640 -12.16 2.10 -2.41
CA ILE A 640 -12.23 3.21 -1.43
C ILE A 640 -13.46 4.08 -1.72
N GLY A 641 -13.64 4.53 -2.97
CA GLY A 641 -14.75 5.40 -3.34
C GLY A 641 -16.13 4.77 -3.16
N MET A 642 -16.27 3.47 -3.44
CA MET A 642 -17.54 2.75 -3.29
C MET A 642 -17.86 2.41 -1.84
N ILE A 643 -16.85 2.09 -1.01
CA ILE A 643 -17.03 1.93 0.44
C ILE A 643 -17.42 3.27 1.08
N GLU A 644 -16.78 4.38 0.68
CA GLU A 644 -17.14 5.73 1.14
C GLU A 644 -18.59 6.09 0.77
N LEU A 645 -19.04 5.72 -0.43
CA LEU A 645 -20.41 5.95 -0.88
C LEU A 645 -21.41 5.10 -0.10
N ALA A 646 -21.11 3.81 0.10
CA ALA A 646 -21.93 2.90 0.89
C ALA A 646 -22.03 3.33 2.36
N GLN A 647 -20.93 3.80 2.96
CA GLN A 647 -20.93 4.34 4.33
C GLN A 647 -21.81 5.59 4.45
N LYS A 648 -21.71 6.54 3.51
CA LYS A 648 -22.56 7.75 3.50
C LYS A 648 -24.04 7.44 3.32
N ASN A 649 -24.36 6.45 2.48
CA ASN A 649 -25.75 6.04 2.28
C ASN A 649 -26.27 5.33 3.54
N ALA A 650 -25.46 4.52 4.21
CA ALA A 650 -25.81 3.86 5.47
C ALA A 650 -26.07 4.86 6.61
N GLU A 651 -25.28 5.96 6.70
CA GLU A 651 -25.53 7.07 7.64
C GLU A 651 -26.89 7.76 7.43
N GLN A 652 -27.43 7.69 6.21
CA GLN A 652 -28.75 8.20 5.84
C GLN A 652 -29.85 7.13 5.94
N GLY A 653 -29.55 5.97 6.52
CA GLY A 653 -30.48 4.84 6.65
C GLY A 653 -30.74 4.08 5.35
N ARG A 654 -29.91 4.26 4.31
CA ARG A 654 -30.05 3.59 3.00
C ARG A 654 -28.89 2.63 2.79
N VAL A 655 -29.16 1.35 2.58
CA VAL A 655 -28.10 0.39 2.20
C VAL A 655 -27.88 0.49 0.70
N ASP A 656 -26.68 0.87 0.29
CA ASP A 656 -26.28 0.90 -1.12
C ASP A 656 -25.62 -0.42 -1.51
N GLN A 657 -26.46 -1.39 -1.88
CA GLN A 657 -25.99 -2.73 -2.25
C GLN A 657 -25.13 -2.71 -3.52
N ASP A 658 -25.45 -1.84 -4.47
CA ASP A 658 -24.70 -1.70 -5.73
C ASP A 658 -23.28 -1.18 -5.46
N ALA A 659 -23.11 -0.18 -4.59
CA ALA A 659 -21.79 0.31 -4.21
C ALA A 659 -20.97 -0.77 -3.48
N LEU A 660 -21.58 -1.52 -2.55
CA LEU A 660 -20.90 -2.63 -1.86
C LEU A 660 -20.53 -3.77 -2.83
N GLU A 661 -21.37 -4.05 -3.81
CA GLU A 661 -21.11 -5.06 -4.85
C GLU A 661 -19.96 -4.64 -5.77
N VAL A 662 -19.95 -3.39 -6.24
CA VAL A 662 -18.85 -2.85 -7.05
C VAL A 662 -17.54 -2.79 -6.25
N ALA A 663 -17.57 -2.44 -4.97
CA ALA A 663 -16.41 -2.50 -4.08
C ALA A 663 -15.88 -3.94 -3.92
N SER A 664 -16.78 -4.91 -3.76
CA SER A 664 -16.44 -6.33 -3.67
C SER A 664 -15.81 -6.84 -4.97
N MET A 665 -16.40 -6.50 -6.12
CA MET A 665 -15.86 -6.84 -7.45
C MET A 665 -14.46 -6.25 -7.66
N ALA A 666 -14.28 -4.96 -7.38
CA ALA A 666 -12.97 -4.29 -7.52
C ALA A 666 -11.90 -4.89 -6.58
N SER A 667 -12.29 -5.29 -5.37
CA SER A 667 -11.41 -5.98 -4.41
C SER A 667 -10.99 -7.35 -4.90
N ARG A 668 -11.92 -8.14 -5.46
CA ARG A 668 -11.64 -9.47 -6.04
C ARG A 668 -10.70 -9.38 -7.24
N SER A 669 -10.94 -8.45 -8.17
CA SER A 669 -10.04 -8.23 -9.31
C SER A 669 -8.63 -7.81 -8.89
N MET A 670 -8.50 -7.04 -7.80
CA MET A 670 -7.18 -6.68 -7.24
C MET A 670 -6.46 -7.89 -6.64
N LEU A 671 -7.18 -8.79 -5.95
CA LEU A 671 -6.61 -10.03 -5.41
C LEU A 671 -6.15 -10.98 -6.53
N GLU A 672 -6.93 -11.11 -7.60
CA GLU A 672 -6.54 -11.88 -8.80
C GLU A 672 -5.26 -11.32 -9.43
N LEU A 673 -5.19 -9.99 -9.62
CA LEU A 673 -3.99 -9.34 -10.16
C LEU A 673 -2.76 -9.61 -9.28
N ILE A 674 -2.88 -9.47 -7.95
CA ILE A 674 -1.77 -9.75 -7.03
C ILE A 674 -1.37 -11.23 -7.10
N GLY A 675 -2.34 -12.14 -7.20
CA GLY A 675 -2.11 -13.57 -7.40
C GLY A 675 -1.30 -13.85 -8.68
N ASP A 676 -1.73 -13.29 -9.81
CA ASP A 676 -1.03 -13.43 -11.10
C ASP A 676 0.42 -12.91 -11.06
N ILE A 677 0.65 -11.80 -10.34
CA ILE A 677 1.99 -11.20 -10.16
C ILE A 677 2.89 -12.11 -9.33
N LEU A 678 2.34 -12.72 -8.28
CA LEU A 678 3.10 -13.66 -7.46
C LEU A 678 3.39 -14.94 -8.24
N ASP A 679 2.45 -15.43 -9.04
CA ASP A 679 2.67 -16.59 -9.90
C ASP A 679 3.76 -16.32 -10.95
N ILE A 680 3.80 -15.15 -11.63
CA ILE A 680 4.88 -14.85 -12.59
C ILE A 680 6.26 -14.73 -11.90
N ALA A 681 6.33 -14.08 -10.73
CA ALA A 681 7.58 -13.98 -9.98
C ALA A 681 8.09 -15.36 -9.51
N ARG A 682 7.18 -16.28 -9.17
CA ARG A 682 7.51 -17.66 -8.79
C ARG A 682 7.97 -18.50 -9.99
N ILE A 683 7.39 -18.27 -11.17
CA ILE A 683 7.82 -18.93 -12.41
C ILE A 683 9.22 -18.48 -12.81
N GLU A 684 9.50 -17.18 -12.81
CA GLU A 684 10.82 -16.63 -13.19
C GLU A 684 11.95 -17.08 -12.26
N THR A 685 11.66 -17.26 -10.97
CA THR A 685 12.62 -17.76 -9.98
C THR A 685 12.74 -19.28 -9.96
N GLY A 686 11.90 -20.00 -10.72
CA GLY A 686 11.86 -21.48 -10.73
C GLY A 686 11.35 -22.11 -9.42
N HIS A 687 10.68 -21.34 -8.56
CA HIS A 687 10.18 -21.78 -7.25
C HIS A 687 8.71 -22.20 -7.27
N LEU A 688 8.04 -22.18 -8.43
CA LEU A 688 6.69 -22.72 -8.56
C LEU A 688 6.75 -24.25 -8.65
N SER A 689 6.16 -24.95 -7.68
CA SER A 689 6.04 -26.42 -7.66
C SER A 689 4.60 -26.85 -7.94
N LEU A 690 4.39 -27.88 -8.78
CA LEU A 690 3.07 -28.48 -9.01
C LEU A 690 2.73 -29.47 -7.88
N SER A 691 1.52 -29.36 -7.33
CA SER A 691 0.95 -30.32 -6.38
C SER A 691 0.10 -31.34 -7.15
N LEU A 692 0.71 -32.44 -7.57
CA LEU A 692 0.02 -33.50 -8.31
C LEU A 692 -0.88 -34.32 -7.38
N GLU A 693 -2.19 -34.30 -7.64
CA GLU A 693 -3.21 -35.05 -6.89
C GLU A 693 -4.01 -35.95 -7.84
N GLN A 694 -4.75 -36.92 -7.27
CA GLN A 694 -5.67 -37.76 -8.03
C GLN A 694 -6.98 -36.99 -8.27
N ALA A 695 -7.31 -36.71 -9.53
CA ALA A 695 -8.56 -36.03 -9.87
C ALA A 695 -9.24 -36.61 -11.11
N ASN A 696 -10.57 -36.54 -11.15
CA ASN A 696 -11.35 -36.90 -12.33
C ASN A 696 -11.36 -35.73 -13.32
N LEU A 697 -10.82 -35.95 -14.52
CA LEU A 697 -10.66 -34.89 -15.52
C LEU A 697 -12.00 -34.37 -16.06
N HIS A 698 -12.98 -35.25 -16.24
CA HIS A 698 -14.33 -34.87 -16.67
C HIS A 698 -15.02 -33.99 -15.63
N GLU A 699 -14.95 -34.35 -14.34
CA GLU A 699 -15.52 -33.53 -13.26
C GLU A 699 -14.85 -32.17 -13.13
N LEU A 700 -13.51 -32.10 -13.27
CA LEU A 700 -12.78 -30.83 -13.24
C LEU A 700 -13.27 -29.90 -14.37
N LEU A 701 -13.31 -30.39 -15.61
CA LEU A 701 -13.75 -29.61 -16.76
C LEU A 701 -15.23 -29.21 -16.66
N ALA A 702 -16.10 -30.13 -16.25
CA ALA A 702 -17.51 -29.85 -16.03
C ALA A 702 -17.75 -28.81 -14.93
N SER A 703 -16.93 -28.85 -13.85
CA SER A 703 -17.01 -27.87 -12.77
C SER A 703 -16.69 -26.46 -13.25
N VAL A 704 -15.66 -26.31 -14.09
CA VAL A 704 -15.28 -25.00 -14.65
C VAL A 704 -16.34 -24.54 -15.66
N ALA A 705 -16.79 -25.41 -16.56
CA ALA A 705 -17.81 -25.06 -17.55
C ALA A 705 -19.10 -24.54 -16.91
N ARG A 706 -19.55 -25.16 -15.81
CA ARG A 706 -20.77 -24.77 -15.07
C ARG A 706 -20.69 -23.35 -14.49
N VAL A 707 -19.51 -22.92 -14.03
CA VAL A 707 -19.31 -21.56 -13.50
C VAL A 707 -19.45 -20.52 -14.61
N PHE A 708 -18.93 -20.81 -15.80
CA PHE A 708 -18.94 -19.88 -16.93
C PHE A 708 -20.22 -19.94 -17.77
N GLU A 709 -21.08 -20.93 -17.56
CA GLU A 709 -22.39 -21.05 -18.23
C GLU A 709 -23.31 -19.87 -17.86
N GLY A 710 -23.36 -19.49 -16.58
CA GLY A 710 -24.10 -18.31 -16.13
C GLY A 710 -23.58 -17.02 -16.76
N LEU A 711 -22.26 -16.83 -16.76
CA LEU A 711 -21.61 -15.64 -17.33
C LEU A 711 -21.84 -15.53 -18.85
N ALA A 712 -21.79 -16.65 -19.57
CA ALA A 712 -22.08 -16.69 -21.00
C ALA A 712 -23.55 -16.35 -21.28
N ARG A 713 -24.48 -16.89 -20.46
CA ARG A 713 -25.92 -16.62 -20.57
C ARG A 713 -26.26 -15.15 -20.31
N ASP A 714 -25.67 -14.53 -19.30
CA ASP A 714 -25.88 -13.10 -18.99
C ASP A 714 -25.41 -12.19 -20.13
N LYS A 715 -24.36 -12.60 -20.86
CA LYS A 715 -23.88 -11.93 -22.08
C LYS A 715 -24.64 -12.32 -23.36
N GLY A 716 -25.59 -13.24 -23.29
CA GLY A 716 -26.34 -13.73 -24.46
C GLY A 716 -25.51 -14.60 -25.43
N LEU A 717 -24.43 -15.22 -24.96
CA LEU A 717 -23.57 -16.12 -25.74
C LEU A 717 -23.99 -17.58 -25.55
N GLN A 718 -23.83 -18.41 -26.59
CA GLN A 718 -24.01 -19.86 -26.49
C GLN A 718 -22.69 -20.52 -26.10
N LEU A 719 -22.64 -21.17 -24.93
CA LEU A 719 -21.50 -21.98 -24.50
C LEU A 719 -21.77 -23.46 -24.84
N HIS A 720 -21.01 -24.03 -25.78
CA HIS A 720 -21.10 -25.44 -26.16
C HIS A 720 -19.96 -26.24 -25.54
N VAL A 721 -20.27 -27.37 -24.91
CA VAL A 721 -19.30 -28.20 -24.20
C VAL A 721 -19.29 -29.60 -24.82
N GLU A 722 -18.13 -30.03 -25.30
CA GLU A 722 -17.93 -31.33 -25.98
C GLU A 722 -16.83 -32.14 -25.29
N PHE A 723 -17.21 -33.13 -24.49
CA PHE A 723 -16.27 -34.00 -23.79
C PHE A 723 -16.30 -35.42 -24.36
N ASP A 724 -15.13 -35.93 -24.73
CA ASP A 724 -14.96 -37.32 -25.13
C ASP A 724 -15.16 -38.26 -23.91
N PRO A 725 -16.02 -39.29 -23.98
CA PRO A 725 -16.25 -40.24 -22.88
C PRO A 725 -14.96 -40.89 -22.33
N LEU A 726 -13.89 -40.96 -23.13
CA LEU A 726 -12.61 -41.51 -22.72
C LEU A 726 -11.86 -40.66 -21.67
N ILE A 727 -12.26 -39.40 -21.46
CA ILE A 727 -11.65 -38.50 -20.47
C ILE A 727 -12.24 -38.67 -19.05
N ASP A 728 -13.31 -39.44 -18.88
CA ASP A 728 -13.89 -39.75 -17.56
C ASP A 728 -13.02 -40.79 -16.83
N ARG A 729 -11.82 -40.35 -16.44
CA ARG A 729 -10.81 -41.18 -15.76
C ARG A 729 -10.10 -40.37 -14.68
N MET A 730 -9.63 -41.09 -13.67
CA MET A 730 -8.76 -40.53 -12.63
C MET A 730 -7.35 -40.38 -13.19
N VAL A 731 -6.81 -39.16 -13.09
CA VAL A 731 -5.47 -38.79 -13.55
C VAL A 731 -4.69 -38.10 -12.43
N MET A 732 -3.36 -38.21 -12.48
CA MET A 732 -2.47 -37.38 -11.65
C MET A 732 -2.31 -36.01 -12.30
N ILE A 733 -2.89 -34.99 -11.68
CA ILE A 733 -2.84 -33.60 -12.16
C ILE A 733 -2.93 -32.64 -10.97
N ASP A 734 -2.44 -31.41 -11.12
CA ASP A 734 -2.70 -30.35 -10.16
C ASP A 734 -4.08 -29.73 -10.45
N PRO A 735 -5.12 -30.00 -9.63
CA PRO A 735 -6.48 -29.59 -9.96
C PRO A 735 -6.67 -28.07 -9.94
N LEU A 736 -5.94 -27.37 -9.05
CA LEU A 736 -6.04 -25.92 -8.91
C LEU A 736 -5.42 -25.23 -10.12
N ARG A 737 -4.20 -25.62 -10.49
CA ARG A 737 -3.48 -25.03 -11.64
C ARG A 737 -4.13 -25.41 -12.96
N PHE A 738 -4.65 -26.63 -13.08
CA PHE A 738 -5.42 -27.02 -14.26
C PHE A 738 -6.71 -26.20 -14.41
N LYS A 739 -7.49 -26.01 -13.34
CA LYS A 739 -8.67 -25.13 -13.36
C LYS A 739 -8.29 -23.70 -13.75
N GLN A 740 -7.20 -23.15 -13.21
CA GLN A 740 -6.69 -21.82 -13.55
C GLN A 740 -6.42 -21.67 -15.05
N VAL A 741 -5.76 -22.65 -15.68
CA VAL A 741 -5.53 -22.66 -17.14
C VAL A 741 -6.86 -22.60 -17.89
N VAL A 742 -7.82 -23.48 -17.56
CA VAL A 742 -9.10 -23.57 -18.27
C VAL A 742 -9.95 -22.31 -18.06
N SER A 743 -10.02 -21.79 -16.83
CA SER A 743 -10.75 -20.57 -16.49
C SER A 743 -10.18 -19.34 -17.20
N ASN A 744 -8.86 -19.22 -17.31
CA ASN A 744 -8.22 -18.12 -18.04
C ASN A 744 -8.55 -18.15 -19.54
N LEU A 745 -8.55 -19.33 -20.15
CA LEU A 745 -8.88 -19.49 -21.57
C LEU A 745 -10.36 -19.22 -21.84
N LEU A 746 -11.25 -19.82 -21.04
CA LEU A 746 -12.70 -19.69 -21.20
C LEU A 746 -13.18 -18.27 -20.87
N GLY A 747 -12.60 -17.65 -19.82
CA GLY A 747 -12.85 -16.26 -19.47
C GLY A 747 -12.47 -15.30 -20.59
N ASN A 748 -11.32 -15.49 -21.23
CA ASN A 748 -10.92 -14.69 -22.39
C ASN A 748 -11.87 -14.87 -23.58
N ALA A 749 -12.25 -16.11 -23.90
CA ALA A 749 -13.20 -16.39 -24.98
C ALA A 749 -14.55 -15.69 -24.78
N ILE A 750 -15.12 -15.73 -23.57
CA ILE A 750 -16.39 -15.04 -23.24
C ILE A 750 -16.21 -13.52 -23.16
N LYS A 751 -15.06 -13.05 -22.68
CA LYS A 751 -14.76 -11.63 -22.55
C LYS A 751 -14.72 -10.93 -23.91
N PHE A 752 -14.04 -11.53 -24.88
CA PHE A 752 -13.77 -10.94 -26.20
C PHE A 752 -14.76 -11.34 -27.30
N THR A 753 -15.81 -12.09 -26.94
CA THR A 753 -16.95 -12.37 -27.82
C THR A 753 -18.14 -11.52 -27.39
N THR A 754 -18.62 -10.65 -28.28
CA THR A 754 -19.79 -9.81 -28.04
C THR A 754 -21.09 -10.48 -28.43
N THR A 755 -21.08 -11.22 -29.54
CA THR A 755 -22.20 -11.99 -30.07
C THR A 755 -21.66 -13.26 -30.72
N GLY A 756 -22.38 -14.38 -30.59
CA GLY A 756 -21.97 -15.66 -31.17
C GLY A 756 -21.85 -16.77 -30.13
N GLN A 757 -20.86 -17.64 -30.31
CA GLN A 757 -20.71 -18.85 -29.50
C GLN A 757 -19.27 -19.06 -29.03
N VAL A 758 -19.14 -19.74 -27.89
CA VAL A 758 -17.88 -20.23 -27.34
C VAL A 758 -17.97 -21.74 -27.21
N ARG A 759 -16.95 -22.47 -27.64
CA ARG A 759 -16.86 -23.92 -27.56
C ARG A 759 -15.72 -24.32 -26.65
N LEU A 760 -16.02 -25.19 -25.69
CA LEU A 760 -15.04 -25.88 -24.86
C LEU A 760 -15.07 -27.36 -25.24
N GLY A 761 -13.94 -27.91 -25.72
CA GLY A 761 -13.86 -29.31 -26.08
C GLY A 761 -12.66 -30.01 -25.50
N ALA A 762 -12.82 -31.27 -25.11
CA ALA A 762 -11.74 -32.12 -24.61
C ALA A 762 -11.80 -33.50 -25.26
N GLN A 763 -10.69 -33.91 -25.86
CA GLN A 763 -10.55 -35.17 -26.60
C GLN A 763 -9.34 -35.96 -26.08
N SER A 764 -9.46 -37.28 -26.02
CA SER A 764 -8.33 -38.16 -25.72
C SER A 764 -7.70 -38.65 -27.02
N ALA A 765 -6.41 -38.38 -27.23
CA ALA A 765 -5.65 -39.01 -28.31
C ALA A 765 -5.18 -40.41 -27.86
N PRO A 766 -5.25 -41.45 -28.71
CA PRO A 766 -4.78 -42.79 -28.35
C PRO A 766 -3.27 -42.77 -28.07
N ALA A 767 -2.87 -43.21 -26.88
CA ALA A 767 -1.46 -43.36 -26.50
C ALA A 767 -0.89 -44.69 -27.06
N LEU A 768 0.34 -44.64 -27.58
CA LEU A 768 1.07 -45.81 -28.10
C LEU A 768 1.68 -46.71 -26.99
N ALA A 769 1.53 -46.37 -25.71
CA ALA A 769 2.04 -47.18 -24.61
C ALA A 769 1.34 -46.90 -23.25
N GLY A 770 0.63 -47.91 -22.74
CA GLY A 770 0.66 -48.30 -21.32
C GLY A 770 -0.19 -47.53 -20.31
N ASP A 771 0.26 -46.34 -19.87
CA ASP A 771 -0.16 -45.79 -18.56
C ASP A 771 -0.53 -44.29 -18.59
N HIS A 772 -0.45 -43.62 -19.75
CA HIS A 772 -0.68 -42.17 -19.86
C HIS A 772 -1.85 -41.82 -20.79
N LEU A 773 -2.67 -40.85 -20.39
CA LEU A 773 -3.75 -40.22 -21.15
C LEU A 773 -3.22 -38.95 -21.83
N ASN A 774 -3.29 -38.90 -23.16
CA ASN A 774 -2.95 -37.69 -23.92
C ASN A 774 -4.21 -36.85 -24.12
N LEU A 775 -4.36 -35.80 -23.30
CA LEU A 775 -5.45 -34.85 -23.37
C LEU A 775 -5.17 -33.79 -24.44
N ARG A 776 -6.14 -33.57 -25.34
CA ARG A 776 -6.24 -32.38 -26.18
C ARG A 776 -7.47 -31.58 -25.78
N LEU A 777 -7.25 -30.44 -25.14
CA LEU A 777 -8.28 -29.48 -24.77
C LEU A 777 -8.27 -28.33 -25.79
N PHE A 778 -9.43 -27.85 -26.21
CA PHE A 778 -9.52 -26.64 -27.01
C PHE A 778 -10.61 -25.70 -26.49
N VAL A 779 -10.35 -24.40 -26.58
CA VAL A 779 -11.31 -23.34 -26.36
C VAL A 779 -11.37 -22.51 -27.64
N GLU A 780 -12.55 -22.41 -28.23
CA GLU A 780 -12.78 -21.71 -29.50
C GLU A 780 -13.89 -20.67 -29.33
N ASP A 781 -13.66 -19.46 -29.81
CA ASP A 781 -14.62 -18.36 -29.80
C ASP A 781 -14.84 -17.80 -31.20
N THR A 782 -16.00 -17.17 -31.42
CA THR A 782 -16.34 -16.45 -32.66
C THR A 782 -16.18 -14.93 -32.52
N GLY A 783 -15.34 -14.48 -31.59
CA GLY A 783 -15.18 -13.07 -31.23
C GLY A 783 -14.32 -12.26 -32.20
N ILE A 784 -13.71 -11.19 -31.68
CA ILE A 784 -12.99 -10.19 -32.50
C ILE A 784 -11.74 -10.72 -33.21
N GLY A 785 -11.20 -11.87 -32.79
CA GLY A 785 -9.93 -12.41 -33.28
C GLY A 785 -8.73 -11.50 -32.99
N ILE A 786 -7.53 -11.99 -33.30
CA ILE A 786 -6.26 -11.36 -32.93
C ILE A 786 -5.39 -11.17 -34.18
N SER A 787 -4.76 -10.01 -34.32
CA SER A 787 -3.85 -9.72 -35.44
C SER A 787 -2.58 -10.59 -35.39
N ALA A 788 -1.94 -10.83 -36.54
CA ALA A 788 -0.71 -11.62 -36.60
C ALA A 788 0.45 -10.98 -35.81
N GLU A 789 0.48 -9.65 -35.71
CA GLU A 789 1.48 -8.91 -34.94
C GLU A 789 1.24 -9.06 -33.43
N ASP A 790 -0.01 -8.91 -32.97
CA ASP A 790 -0.35 -9.09 -31.55
C ASP A 790 -0.14 -10.55 -31.12
N GLN A 791 -0.46 -11.54 -31.97
CA GLN A 791 -0.23 -12.98 -31.68
C GLN A 791 1.23 -13.31 -31.32
N GLN A 792 2.20 -12.62 -31.93
CA GLN A 792 3.63 -12.82 -31.64
C GLN A 792 4.04 -12.21 -30.29
N ARG A 793 3.30 -11.22 -29.80
CA ARG A 793 3.67 -10.42 -28.62
C ARG A 793 2.84 -10.76 -27.37
N LEU A 794 1.64 -11.33 -27.52
CA LEU A 794 0.68 -11.62 -26.44
C LEU A 794 1.16 -12.58 -25.35
N PHE A 795 2.25 -13.30 -25.61
CA PHE A 795 2.84 -14.21 -24.63
C PHE A 795 4.04 -13.62 -23.90
N ASN A 796 4.36 -12.35 -24.16
CA ASN A 796 5.22 -11.58 -23.30
C ASN A 796 4.39 -10.99 -22.14
N PRO A 797 4.92 -10.95 -20.91
CA PRO A 797 4.22 -10.37 -19.77
C PRO A 797 3.72 -8.94 -20.05
N PHE A 798 2.52 -8.60 -19.59
CA PHE A 798 1.90 -7.26 -19.65
C PHE A 798 1.58 -6.72 -21.05
N ILE A 799 1.68 -7.54 -22.10
CA ILE A 799 1.27 -7.11 -23.44
C ILE A 799 -0.21 -7.43 -23.65
N GLN A 800 -0.99 -6.38 -23.94
CA GLN A 800 -2.38 -6.49 -24.37
C GLN A 800 -2.49 -6.22 -25.87
N GLY A 801 -3.45 -6.87 -26.55
CA GLY A 801 -3.67 -6.69 -27.98
C GLY A 801 -4.14 -5.28 -28.33
N SER A 802 -3.64 -4.74 -29.44
CA SER A 802 -3.65 -3.29 -29.74
C SER A 802 -4.98 -2.73 -30.29
N ASN A 803 -6.13 -3.38 -30.09
CA ASN A 803 -7.39 -2.99 -30.75
C ASN A 803 -8.58 -2.67 -29.82
N ASN A 804 -9.13 -1.47 -30.07
CA ASN A 804 -10.40 -0.83 -29.67
C ASN A 804 -10.45 0.05 -28.40
N ASP A 805 -10.74 1.34 -28.66
CA ASP A 805 -10.95 2.52 -27.80
C ASP A 805 -12.03 2.41 -26.70
N GLN A 806 -12.56 1.22 -26.40
CA GLN A 806 -13.56 1.02 -25.34
C GLN A 806 -13.28 -0.18 -24.41
N SER A 807 -12.33 -1.07 -24.73
CA SER A 807 -12.05 -2.29 -23.96
C SER A 807 -10.68 -2.30 -23.25
N ALA A 808 -9.86 -1.26 -23.48
CA ALA A 808 -8.48 -1.13 -22.96
C ALA A 808 -8.35 -0.99 -21.42
N ARG A 809 -9.38 -1.35 -20.63
CA ARG A 809 -9.42 -1.21 -19.16
C ARG A 809 -9.70 -2.50 -18.39
N SER A 810 -9.71 -3.68 -19.03
CA SER A 810 -10.34 -4.87 -18.44
C SER A 810 -9.44 -6.13 -18.30
N GLY A 811 -8.11 -6.06 -18.28
CA GLY A 811 -7.32 -7.26 -17.92
C GLY A 811 -5.83 -7.01 -17.73
N SER A 812 -5.14 -7.87 -16.96
CA SER A 812 -3.73 -7.72 -16.59
C SER A 812 -2.72 -8.01 -17.73
N GLY A 813 -3.15 -8.76 -18.75
CA GLY A 813 -2.25 -9.29 -19.79
C GLY A 813 -1.35 -10.44 -19.30
N LEU A 814 -1.58 -10.96 -18.09
CA LEU A 814 -0.75 -12.02 -17.49
C LEU A 814 -1.32 -13.43 -17.68
N GLY A 815 -2.65 -13.58 -17.72
CA GLY A 815 -3.31 -14.89 -17.70
C GLY A 815 -2.87 -15.85 -18.81
N LEU A 816 -2.63 -15.39 -20.03
CA LEU A 816 -2.16 -16.23 -21.15
C LEU A 816 -0.71 -16.70 -20.99
N VAL A 817 0.15 -15.85 -20.42
CA VAL A 817 1.56 -16.17 -20.12
C VAL A 817 1.63 -17.22 -19.01
N ILE A 818 0.84 -17.02 -17.95
CA ILE A 818 0.72 -17.98 -16.84
C ILE A 818 0.17 -19.31 -17.35
N SER A 819 -0.89 -19.31 -18.16
CA SER A 819 -1.45 -20.54 -18.73
C SER A 819 -0.44 -21.32 -19.58
N ARG A 820 0.39 -20.64 -20.38
CA ARG A 820 1.45 -21.30 -21.15
C ARG A 820 2.49 -21.96 -20.23
N ASN A 821 3.03 -21.20 -19.28
CA ASN A 821 4.06 -21.70 -18.37
C ASN A 821 3.55 -22.87 -17.51
N LEU A 822 2.31 -22.79 -17.00
CA LEU A 822 1.67 -23.89 -16.26
C LEU A 822 1.49 -25.13 -17.14
N CYS A 823 1.06 -24.97 -18.40
CA CYS A 823 0.98 -26.09 -19.35
C CYS A 823 2.34 -26.73 -19.60
N GLU A 824 3.40 -25.94 -19.81
CA GLU A 824 4.77 -26.42 -20.01
C GLU A 824 5.29 -27.17 -18.78
N MET A 825 5.04 -26.64 -17.57
CA MET A 825 5.40 -27.30 -16.31
C MET A 825 4.65 -28.62 -16.09
N MET A 826 3.41 -28.74 -16.56
CA MET A 826 2.64 -30.00 -16.56
C MET A 826 3.08 -30.98 -17.68
N GLY A 827 4.15 -30.67 -18.42
CA GLY A 827 4.66 -31.51 -19.51
C GLY A 827 3.86 -31.40 -20.81
N GLY A 828 3.13 -30.29 -20.99
CA GLY A 828 2.25 -30.02 -22.13
C GLY A 828 2.67 -28.84 -22.99
N GLN A 829 1.82 -28.48 -23.96
CA GLN A 829 1.99 -27.31 -24.82
C GLN A 829 0.67 -26.56 -25.00
N LEU A 830 0.76 -25.24 -25.18
CA LEU A 830 -0.37 -24.37 -25.49
C LEU A 830 -0.12 -23.66 -26.83
N HIS A 831 -1.01 -23.87 -27.79
CA HIS A 831 -0.98 -23.25 -29.11
C HIS A 831 -2.20 -22.35 -29.31
N LEU A 832 -1.99 -21.16 -29.89
CA LEU A 832 -3.04 -20.20 -30.18
C LEU A 832 -3.09 -19.97 -31.69
N SER A 833 -4.30 -20.09 -32.25
CA SER A 833 -4.61 -19.78 -33.65
C SER A 833 -5.76 -18.79 -33.69
N SER A 834 -5.56 -17.65 -34.36
CA SER A 834 -6.59 -16.61 -34.41
C SER A 834 -6.57 -15.90 -35.75
N VAL A 835 -7.73 -15.48 -36.22
CA VAL A 835 -7.87 -14.65 -37.42
C VAL A 835 -8.72 -13.45 -37.05
N GLN A 836 -8.19 -12.25 -37.28
CA GLN A 836 -8.90 -11.01 -36.98
C GLN A 836 -10.30 -10.99 -37.65
N GLY A 837 -11.33 -10.72 -36.84
CA GLY A 837 -12.74 -10.70 -37.22
C GLY A 837 -13.42 -12.07 -37.33
N LYS A 838 -12.72 -13.18 -37.07
CA LYS A 838 -13.29 -14.54 -37.15
C LYS A 838 -13.22 -15.34 -35.84
N GLY A 839 -12.61 -14.79 -34.80
CA GLY A 839 -12.47 -15.42 -33.49
C GLY A 839 -11.10 -16.07 -33.24
N THR A 840 -10.96 -16.67 -32.06
CA THR A 840 -9.71 -17.28 -31.58
C THR A 840 -9.94 -18.73 -31.16
N ARG A 841 -8.96 -19.59 -31.43
CA ARG A 841 -8.90 -20.97 -30.96
C ARG A 841 -7.59 -21.21 -30.23
N VAL A 842 -7.67 -21.71 -29.01
CA VAL A 842 -6.53 -22.11 -28.19
C VAL A 842 -6.59 -23.61 -27.95
N ASP A 843 -5.52 -24.32 -28.32
CA ASP A 843 -5.37 -25.75 -28.15
C ASP A 843 -4.31 -26.03 -27.06
N VAL A 844 -4.64 -26.85 -26.08
CA VAL A 844 -3.77 -27.30 -24.98
C VAL A 844 -3.58 -28.80 -25.07
N THR A 845 -2.33 -29.26 -25.06
CA THR A 845 -1.97 -30.67 -25.09
C THR A 845 -1.27 -31.06 -23.79
N LEU A 846 -1.72 -32.13 -23.13
CA LEU A 846 -1.15 -32.61 -21.85
C LEU A 846 -1.02 -34.13 -21.87
N ALA A 847 0.05 -34.65 -21.28
CA ALA A 847 0.25 -36.08 -21.05
C ALA A 847 0.09 -36.39 -19.56
N LEU A 848 -1.00 -37.05 -19.19
CA LEU A 848 -1.40 -37.26 -17.79
C LEU A 848 -1.28 -38.73 -17.41
N ALA A 849 -0.69 -39.05 -16.25
CA ALA A 849 -0.60 -40.43 -15.77
C ALA A 849 -1.97 -40.91 -15.27
N LEU A 850 -2.42 -42.09 -15.73
CA LEU A 850 -3.66 -42.73 -15.28
C LEU A 850 -3.45 -43.37 -13.90
N THR A 851 -4.47 -43.32 -13.04
CA THR A 851 -4.47 -44.05 -11.76
C THR A 851 -5.58 -45.10 -11.71
N THR A 852 -5.30 -46.24 -11.08
CA THR A 852 -6.28 -47.30 -10.82
C THR A 852 -7.14 -46.93 -9.62
N ALA A 853 -8.41 -46.64 -9.88
CA ALA A 853 -9.35 -46.09 -8.92
C ALA A 853 -9.65 -47.01 -7.71
N THR A 854 -9.81 -46.40 -6.53
CA THR A 854 -10.74 -46.88 -5.50
C THR A 854 -11.85 -45.84 -5.38
N ALA A 855 -13.11 -46.30 -5.36
CA ALA A 855 -14.31 -45.46 -5.52
C ALA A 855 -14.47 -44.38 -4.43
N VAL A 856 -14.72 -43.14 -4.86
CA VAL A 856 -15.14 -42.02 -4.02
C VAL A 856 -16.65 -42.17 -3.73
N SER A 857 -17.03 -41.92 -2.46
CA SER A 857 -18.43 -41.92 -2.01
C SER A 857 -19.24 -40.80 -2.65
N LEU A 858 -20.53 -41.09 -2.91
CA LEU A 858 -21.53 -40.19 -3.48
C LEU A 858 -21.67 -38.86 -2.71
N PRO A 859 -22.06 -37.75 -3.40
CA PRO A 859 -22.23 -36.45 -2.77
C PRO A 859 -23.41 -36.45 -1.79
N VAL A 860 -23.15 -36.01 -0.57
CA VAL A 860 -24.12 -35.82 0.51
C VAL A 860 -25.02 -34.62 0.18
N GLN A 861 -26.33 -34.79 0.29
CA GLN A 861 -27.33 -33.71 0.17
C GLN A 861 -27.10 -32.62 1.24
N PRO A 862 -27.43 -31.34 0.96
CA PRO A 862 -27.26 -30.27 1.93
C PRO A 862 -28.23 -30.45 3.11
N ALA A 863 -27.68 -30.66 4.30
CA ALA A 863 -28.42 -30.78 5.56
C ALA A 863 -28.78 -29.38 6.13
N PRO A 864 -29.92 -29.24 6.84
CA PRO A 864 -30.31 -27.98 7.49
C PRO A 864 -29.64 -27.77 8.87
N ALA A 865 -29.59 -26.49 9.28
CA ALA A 865 -29.16 -25.89 10.56
C ALA A 865 -27.95 -26.53 11.29
N THR A 866 -26.79 -25.90 11.10
CA THR A 866 -25.54 -26.18 11.82
C THR A 866 -25.67 -25.94 13.33
N PRO A 867 -25.29 -26.88 14.22
CA PRO A 867 -25.17 -26.62 15.65
C PRO A 867 -24.07 -25.59 15.94
N ALA A 868 -24.28 -24.74 16.95
CA ALA A 868 -23.33 -23.70 17.35
C ALA A 868 -22.08 -24.32 18.03
N LEU A 869 -20.93 -24.25 17.36
CA LEU A 869 -19.64 -24.68 17.89
C LEU A 869 -19.03 -23.62 18.82
N ASN A 870 -18.27 -24.04 19.84
CA ASN A 870 -17.41 -23.18 20.65
C ASN A 870 -15.99 -23.17 20.08
N LEU A 871 -15.59 -22.06 19.47
CA LEU A 871 -14.31 -21.91 18.77
C LEU A 871 -13.36 -20.97 19.51
N LEU A 872 -12.08 -21.30 19.54
CA LEU A 872 -11.00 -20.42 20.00
C LEU A 872 -10.26 -19.84 18.80
N VAL A 873 -10.18 -18.52 18.69
CA VAL A 873 -9.44 -17.81 17.63
C VAL A 873 -8.20 -17.16 18.23
N VAL A 874 -7.02 -17.51 17.73
CA VAL A 874 -5.72 -17.00 18.20
C VAL A 874 -5.03 -16.29 17.04
N ASP A 875 -4.89 -14.96 17.10
CA ASP A 875 -4.21 -14.17 16.05
C ASP A 875 -3.65 -12.87 16.68
N ASP A 876 -2.39 -12.56 16.39
CA ASP A 876 -1.69 -11.41 16.97
C ASP A 876 -2.15 -10.07 16.40
N TYR A 877 -2.84 -10.09 15.26
CA TYR A 877 -3.36 -8.91 14.60
C TYR A 877 -4.83 -8.62 14.96
N PRO A 878 -5.13 -7.51 15.66
CA PRO A 878 -6.49 -7.23 16.17
C PRO A 878 -7.58 -7.20 15.10
N ALA A 879 -7.25 -6.75 13.87
CA ALA A 879 -8.22 -6.68 12.78
C ALA A 879 -8.62 -8.07 12.25
N ASN A 880 -7.66 -9.01 12.16
CA ASN A 880 -7.93 -10.38 11.73
C ASN A 880 -8.78 -11.11 12.75
N ARG A 881 -8.46 -10.99 14.05
CA ARG A 881 -9.28 -11.52 15.14
C ARG A 881 -10.70 -11.00 15.08
N LEU A 882 -10.87 -9.68 14.93
CA LEU A 882 -12.19 -9.06 14.89
C LEU A 882 -13.00 -9.54 13.69
N LEU A 883 -12.38 -9.61 12.51
CA LEU A 883 -13.04 -10.08 11.29
C LEU A 883 -13.47 -11.55 11.40
N LEU A 884 -12.58 -12.45 11.79
CA LEU A 884 -12.89 -13.87 12.00
C LEU A 884 -13.99 -14.06 13.03
N THR A 885 -13.92 -13.31 14.15
CA THR A 885 -14.96 -13.35 15.19
C THR A 885 -16.32 -12.96 14.60
N ARG A 886 -16.39 -11.86 13.85
CA ARG A 886 -17.64 -11.40 13.22
C ARG A 886 -18.17 -12.40 12.18
N GLN A 887 -17.30 -12.98 11.36
CA GLN A 887 -17.65 -13.98 10.35
C GLN A 887 -18.18 -15.27 10.99
N LEU A 888 -17.50 -15.79 12.01
CA LEU A 888 -17.91 -17.02 12.72
C LEU A 888 -19.18 -16.79 13.57
N SER A 889 -19.34 -15.62 14.18
CA SER A 889 -20.59 -15.25 14.86
C SER A 889 -21.76 -15.13 13.88
N PHE A 890 -21.52 -14.59 12.67
CA PHE A 890 -22.53 -14.55 11.61
C PHE A 890 -22.95 -15.96 11.15
N LEU A 891 -22.04 -16.94 11.20
CA LEU A 891 -22.34 -18.36 10.95
C LEU A 891 -23.02 -19.07 12.14
N GLY A 892 -23.25 -18.37 13.26
CA GLY A 892 -23.96 -18.89 14.43
C GLY A 892 -23.09 -19.65 15.43
N HIS A 893 -21.77 -19.44 15.43
CA HIS A 893 -20.83 -20.07 16.38
C HIS A 893 -20.49 -19.14 17.55
N HIS A 894 -20.05 -19.72 18.68
CA HIS A 894 -19.53 -19.00 19.84
C HIS A 894 -18.01 -18.90 19.75
N ILE A 895 -17.44 -17.71 19.96
CA ILE A 895 -16.01 -17.45 19.75
C ILE A 895 -15.39 -16.86 21.00
N VAL A 896 -14.26 -17.43 21.41
CA VAL A 896 -13.32 -16.83 22.38
C VAL A 896 -12.05 -16.46 21.63
N THR A 897 -11.46 -15.31 21.94
CA THR A 897 -10.25 -14.81 21.25
C THR A 897 -9.05 -14.76 22.17
N ALA A 898 -7.86 -14.99 21.61
CA ALA A 898 -6.57 -14.79 22.27
C ALA A 898 -5.61 -14.00 21.36
N GLU A 899 -4.72 -13.21 21.96
CA GLU A 899 -3.79 -12.33 21.25
C GLU A 899 -2.45 -13.00 20.91
N ASP A 900 -2.08 -14.07 21.59
CA ASP A 900 -0.89 -14.85 21.29
C ASP A 900 -1.06 -16.35 21.60
N GLY A 901 -0.12 -17.17 21.13
CA GLY A 901 -0.18 -18.61 21.34
C GLY A 901 -0.15 -19.05 22.80
N ALA A 902 0.53 -18.30 23.69
CA ALA A 902 0.64 -18.66 25.10
C ALA A 902 -0.68 -18.41 25.85
N GLU A 903 -1.34 -17.28 25.58
CA GLU A 903 -2.69 -16.98 26.06
C GLU A 903 -3.70 -17.97 25.48
N GLY A 904 -3.61 -18.26 24.18
CA GLY A 904 -4.46 -19.25 23.50
C GLY A 904 -4.35 -20.63 24.15
N PHE A 905 -3.14 -21.08 24.47
CA PHE A 905 -2.91 -22.33 25.19
C PHE A 905 -3.48 -22.32 26.61
N ALA A 906 -3.32 -21.21 27.34
CA ALA A 906 -3.85 -21.08 28.69
C ALA A 906 -5.39 -21.13 28.72
N LEU A 907 -6.04 -20.44 27.78
CA LEU A 907 -7.50 -20.45 27.61
C LEU A 907 -8.00 -21.83 27.18
N TRP A 908 -7.35 -22.46 26.20
CA TRP A 908 -7.68 -23.82 25.78
C TRP A 908 -7.60 -24.82 26.94
N ARG A 909 -6.60 -24.69 27.82
CA ARG A 909 -6.46 -25.56 29.00
C ARG A 909 -7.53 -25.33 30.06
N ALA A 910 -8.09 -24.12 30.14
CA ALA A 910 -9.10 -23.73 31.11
C ALA A 910 -10.54 -23.99 30.63
N GLY A 911 -10.77 -23.99 29.32
CA GLY A 911 -12.10 -24.15 28.69
C GLY A 911 -12.28 -25.47 27.94
N GLN A 912 -13.46 -25.66 27.34
CA GLN A 912 -13.74 -26.70 26.35
C GLN A 912 -14.06 -26.04 25.02
N PHE A 913 -13.30 -26.38 23.98
CA PHE A 913 -13.45 -25.84 22.64
C PHE A 913 -13.64 -26.98 21.64
N ASP A 914 -14.61 -26.82 20.74
CA ASP A 914 -14.88 -27.75 19.64
C ASP A 914 -13.85 -27.59 18.50
N GLY A 915 -13.27 -26.39 18.38
CA GLY A 915 -12.15 -26.13 17.48
C GLY A 915 -11.31 -24.91 17.85
N VAL A 916 -10.09 -24.87 17.34
CA VAL A 916 -9.13 -23.77 17.48
C VAL A 916 -8.68 -23.35 16.09
N ILE A 917 -8.75 -22.06 15.80
CA ILE A 917 -8.20 -21.43 14.60
C ILE A 917 -7.04 -20.54 15.06
N THR A 918 -5.82 -20.85 14.65
CA THR A 918 -4.61 -20.14 15.11
C THR A 918 -3.81 -19.59 13.94
N ASP A 919 -3.32 -18.36 14.03
CA ASP A 919 -2.31 -17.87 13.09
C ASP A 919 -1.04 -18.73 13.21
N SER A 920 -0.48 -19.10 12.06
CA SER A 920 0.77 -19.87 11.98
C SER A 920 1.97 -19.09 12.50
N ASN A 921 2.00 -17.76 12.29
CA ASN A 921 3.11 -16.90 12.66
C ASN A 921 2.65 -15.87 13.70
N MET A 922 3.00 -16.10 14.96
CA MET A 922 2.72 -15.18 16.06
C MET A 922 3.97 -14.99 16.94
N PRO A 923 4.16 -13.81 17.54
CA PRO A 923 5.22 -13.58 18.52
C PRO A 923 4.98 -14.41 19.80
N VAL A 924 6.05 -14.61 20.59
CA VAL A 924 6.07 -15.39 21.85
C VAL A 924 5.89 -16.90 21.66
N MET A 925 4.74 -17.34 21.12
CA MET A 925 4.46 -18.73 20.79
C MET A 925 3.75 -18.79 19.43
N ASP A 926 4.40 -19.43 18.45
CA ASP A 926 3.85 -19.59 17.10
C ASP A 926 2.72 -20.65 17.05
N GLY A 927 1.88 -20.59 16.02
CA GLY A 927 0.74 -21.50 15.88
C GLY A 927 1.16 -22.97 15.77
N TYR A 928 2.36 -23.24 15.24
CA TYR A 928 2.92 -24.59 15.17
C TYR A 928 3.25 -25.15 16.55
N THR A 929 3.85 -24.35 17.42
CA THR A 929 4.20 -24.73 18.79
C THR A 929 2.93 -24.90 19.61
N LEU A 930 1.97 -23.99 19.48
CA LEU A 930 0.64 -24.12 20.08
C LEU A 930 -0.04 -25.43 19.67
N ALA A 931 -0.03 -25.77 18.38
CA ALA A 931 -0.60 -27.01 17.86
C ALA A 931 0.04 -28.25 18.50
N ARG A 932 1.37 -28.30 18.57
CA ARG A 932 2.11 -29.42 19.16
C ARG A 932 1.79 -29.56 20.65
N ASP A 933 1.71 -28.46 21.38
CA ASP A 933 1.44 -28.44 22.82
C ASP A 933 0.01 -28.91 23.13
N ILE A 934 -0.98 -28.45 22.35
CA ILE A 934 -2.37 -28.95 22.42
C ILE A 934 -2.40 -30.46 22.18
N ARG A 935 -1.80 -30.93 21.07
CA ARG A 935 -1.78 -32.37 20.72
C ARG A 935 -0.99 -33.22 21.72
N ALA A 936 0.02 -32.68 22.39
CA ALA A 936 0.74 -33.37 23.46
C ALA A 936 -0.14 -33.52 24.71
N GLN A 937 -0.87 -32.47 25.08
CA GLN A 937 -1.73 -32.47 26.25
C GLN A 937 -2.99 -33.31 26.07
N GLU A 938 -3.59 -33.32 24.89
CA GLU A 938 -4.70 -34.22 24.54
C GLU A 938 -4.28 -35.68 24.70
N ARG A 939 -3.10 -36.06 24.19
CA ARG A 939 -2.55 -37.41 24.34
C ARG A 939 -2.26 -37.77 25.80
N GLN A 940 -1.71 -36.83 26.57
CA GLN A 940 -1.40 -37.06 27.99
C GLN A 940 -2.67 -37.24 28.85
N ARG A 941 -3.76 -36.55 28.49
CA ARG A 941 -5.05 -36.59 29.22
C ARG A 941 -6.05 -37.59 28.64
N GLY A 942 -5.76 -38.22 27.50
CA GLY A 942 -6.67 -39.13 26.80
C GLY A 942 -7.93 -38.43 26.24
N LEU A 943 -7.81 -37.15 25.86
CA LEU A 943 -8.92 -36.36 25.31
C LEU A 943 -9.12 -36.66 23.82
N VAL A 944 -10.35 -36.49 23.33
CA VAL A 944 -10.63 -36.55 21.89
C VAL A 944 -10.00 -35.34 21.21
N PRO A 945 -9.23 -35.50 20.11
CA PRO A 945 -8.64 -34.39 19.37
C PRO A 945 -9.68 -33.34 18.95
N CYS A 946 -9.53 -32.08 19.39
CA CYS A 946 -10.33 -30.96 18.91
C CYS A 946 -9.92 -30.58 17.48
N LEU A 947 -10.81 -29.92 16.74
CA LEU A 947 -10.50 -29.44 15.38
C LEU A 947 -9.45 -28.33 15.46
N LEU A 948 -8.30 -28.48 14.82
CA LEU A 948 -7.21 -27.51 14.88
C LEU A 948 -6.87 -27.01 13.48
N LEU A 949 -7.17 -25.75 13.18
CA LEU A 949 -6.95 -25.13 11.87
C LEU A 949 -5.87 -24.05 11.96
N GLY A 950 -4.84 -24.16 11.12
CA GLY A 950 -3.86 -23.08 10.93
C GLY A 950 -4.43 -21.98 10.03
N PHE A 951 -4.16 -20.71 10.33
CA PHE A 951 -4.63 -19.56 9.56
C PHE A 951 -3.46 -18.73 9.06
N THR A 952 -3.01 -18.96 7.84
CA THR A 952 -1.74 -18.41 7.33
C THR A 952 -1.94 -17.46 6.15
N ALA A 953 -1.06 -16.46 6.04
CA ALA A 953 -0.94 -15.62 4.85
C ALA A 953 -0.16 -16.28 3.70
N ASN A 954 0.53 -17.41 3.97
CA ASN A 954 1.38 -18.08 3.00
C ASN A 954 0.71 -19.35 2.44
N ALA A 955 0.19 -19.29 1.23
CA ALA A 955 -0.47 -20.41 0.54
C ALA A 955 0.50 -21.37 -0.16
N GLN A 956 1.63 -21.71 0.47
CA GLN A 956 2.61 -22.65 -0.07
C GLN A 956 2.25 -24.11 0.31
N PRO A 957 2.42 -25.09 -0.60
CA PRO A 957 2.23 -26.51 -0.29
C PRO A 957 3.08 -26.99 0.90
N GLU A 958 4.29 -26.44 1.02
CA GLU A 958 5.23 -26.68 2.12
C GLU A 958 4.65 -26.23 3.46
N GLU A 959 3.86 -25.15 3.48
CA GLU A 959 3.23 -24.62 4.68
C GLU A 959 2.07 -25.51 5.14
N THR A 960 1.26 -26.00 4.20
CA THR A 960 0.22 -27.01 4.47
C THR A 960 0.83 -28.26 5.09
N GLU A 961 1.96 -28.73 4.56
CA GLU A 961 2.67 -29.89 5.09
C GLU A 961 3.29 -29.60 6.48
N ARG A 962 3.83 -28.40 6.72
CA ARG A 962 4.30 -27.96 8.05
C ARG A 962 3.16 -27.92 9.08
N CYS A 963 1.99 -27.41 8.70
CA CYS A 963 0.79 -27.41 9.55
C CYS A 963 0.38 -28.84 9.94
N ARG A 964 0.35 -29.75 8.96
CA ARG A 964 0.05 -31.17 9.18
C ARG A 964 1.07 -31.85 10.09
N GLN A 965 2.36 -31.57 9.90
CA GLN A 965 3.44 -32.10 10.74
C GLN A 965 3.39 -31.56 12.18
N ALA A 966 2.89 -30.35 12.38
CA ALA A 966 2.65 -29.78 13.71
C ALA A 966 1.40 -30.37 14.41
N GLY A 967 0.58 -31.14 13.70
CA GLY A 967 -0.61 -31.79 14.22
C GLY A 967 -1.92 -31.03 14.01
N MET A 968 -1.94 -30.06 13.08
CA MET A 968 -3.16 -29.38 12.63
C MET A 968 -3.97 -30.29 11.68
N ASP A 969 -5.29 -30.16 11.71
CA ASP A 969 -6.23 -30.92 10.87
C ASP A 969 -6.43 -30.29 9.47
N GLY A 970 -6.07 -29.02 9.31
CA GLY A 970 -6.14 -28.30 8.04
C GLY A 970 -5.60 -26.87 8.15
N CYS A 971 -5.57 -26.15 7.03
CA CYS A 971 -5.15 -24.76 6.97
C CYS A 971 -6.13 -23.90 6.16
N LEU A 972 -6.34 -22.68 6.64
CA LEU A 972 -7.10 -21.60 6.03
C LEU A 972 -6.11 -20.53 5.54
N PHE A 973 -6.38 -19.95 4.37
CA PHE A 973 -5.50 -18.98 3.72
C PHE A 973 -6.12 -17.57 3.73
N LYS A 974 -5.36 -16.58 4.18
CA LYS A 974 -5.77 -15.16 4.19
C LYS A 974 -5.76 -14.61 2.74
N PRO A 975 -6.83 -13.95 2.24
CA PRO A 975 -8.12 -13.68 2.89
C PRO A 975 -9.10 -14.86 2.77
N THR A 976 -9.84 -15.17 3.84
CA THR A 976 -10.85 -16.26 3.88
C THR A 976 -12.28 -15.69 3.92
N GLY A 977 -13.16 -16.23 3.08
CA GLY A 977 -14.58 -15.86 3.02
C GLY A 977 -15.47 -16.69 3.94
N LEU A 978 -16.76 -16.33 4.02
CA LEU A 978 -17.76 -17.07 4.81
C LEU A 978 -17.96 -18.51 4.33
N ASP A 979 -17.88 -18.76 3.02
CA ASP A 979 -18.09 -20.09 2.44
C ASP A 979 -16.91 -21.02 2.73
N ASP A 980 -15.68 -20.50 2.70
CA ASP A 980 -14.47 -21.25 3.06
C ASP A 980 -14.49 -21.67 4.54
N LEU A 981 -14.90 -20.76 5.44
CA LEU A 981 -15.08 -21.05 6.86
C LEU A 981 -16.17 -22.12 7.07
N ARG A 982 -17.29 -22.02 6.35
CA ARG A 982 -18.37 -23.02 6.42
C ARG A 982 -17.90 -24.39 5.96
N ALA A 983 -17.13 -24.46 4.88
CA ALA A 983 -16.57 -25.71 4.37
C ALA A 983 -15.57 -26.34 5.36
N ALA A 984 -14.69 -25.53 5.97
CA ALA A 984 -13.71 -26.02 6.93
C ALA A 984 -14.34 -26.57 8.22
N LEU A 985 -15.48 -26.02 8.64
CA LEU A 985 -16.20 -26.44 9.86
C LEU A 985 -17.22 -27.57 9.61
N ALA A 986 -17.52 -27.89 8.34
CA ALA A 986 -18.56 -28.85 7.96
C ALA A 986 -18.38 -30.24 8.58
N SER A 987 -17.13 -30.67 8.80
CA SER A 987 -16.77 -31.97 9.37
C SER A 987 -17.23 -32.16 10.83
N ARG A 988 -17.47 -31.07 11.57
CA ARG A 988 -17.91 -31.09 12.99
C ARG A 988 -19.36 -30.67 13.19
N THR A 989 -20.01 -30.09 12.18
CA THR A 989 -21.42 -29.70 12.23
C THR A 989 -22.39 -30.76 11.71
N ALA A 990 -21.89 -31.86 11.12
CA ALA A 990 -22.71 -32.96 10.62
C ALA A 990 -22.90 -34.05 11.70
N ALA A 991 -24.10 -34.13 12.30
CA ALA A 991 -24.51 -35.23 13.19
C ALA A 991 -25.91 -35.76 12.80
N PRO A 992 -26.25 -37.02 13.12
CA PRO A 992 -27.30 -37.80 12.44
C PRO A 992 -28.71 -37.37 12.86
N VAL A 993 -29.56 -37.09 11.87
CA VAL A 993 -30.91 -36.53 12.07
C VAL A 993 -31.93 -37.64 12.37
N VAL A 994 -32.58 -37.53 13.53
CA VAL A 994 -33.94 -38.04 13.76
C VAL A 994 -34.88 -37.08 13.05
N VAL A 995 -35.65 -37.60 12.09
CA VAL A 995 -36.54 -36.82 11.22
C VAL A 995 -37.75 -36.32 12.03
N GLU A 996 -37.80 -35.01 12.29
CA GLU A 996 -39.05 -34.29 12.56
C GLU A 996 -39.39 -33.38 11.37
N ALA A 997 -40.69 -33.25 11.12
CA ALA A 997 -41.27 -32.77 9.86
C ALA A 997 -40.91 -31.31 9.52
N VAL A 998 -40.57 -31.08 8.24
CA VAL A 998 -40.26 -29.76 7.68
C VAL A 998 -41.46 -28.81 7.85
N PRO A 999 -41.26 -27.58 8.37
CA PRO A 999 -42.34 -26.60 8.50
C PRO A 999 -42.80 -26.09 7.13
N VAL A 1000 -44.12 -25.93 6.95
CA VAL A 1000 -44.80 -25.59 5.69
C VAL A 1000 -44.48 -24.16 5.19
N CYS A 1001 -44.07 -23.23 6.06
CA CYS A 1001 -43.66 -21.86 5.71
C CYS A 1001 -42.73 -21.24 6.76
N ASP A 1002 -41.91 -20.24 6.35
CA ASP A 1002 -40.99 -19.49 7.21
C ASP A 1002 -41.29 -17.98 7.16
N LEU A 1003 -41.77 -17.43 8.28
CA LEU A 1003 -42.17 -16.02 8.42
C LEU A 1003 -41.06 -15.13 9.01
N SER A 1004 -39.85 -15.66 9.25
CA SER A 1004 -38.77 -14.95 9.94
C SER A 1004 -38.46 -13.59 9.32
N THR A 1005 -38.53 -13.49 7.99
CA THR A 1005 -38.29 -12.25 7.24
C THR A 1005 -39.36 -11.19 7.50
N LEU A 1006 -40.63 -11.60 7.60
CA LEU A 1006 -41.76 -10.69 7.87
C LEU A 1006 -41.78 -10.23 9.33
N VAL A 1007 -41.45 -11.13 10.26
CA VAL A 1007 -41.30 -10.81 11.69
C VAL A 1007 -40.17 -9.81 11.93
N ALA A 1008 -39.05 -9.98 11.23
CA ALA A 1008 -37.93 -9.02 11.27
C ALA A 1008 -38.29 -7.64 10.70
N LEU A 1009 -39.20 -7.57 9.72
CA LEU A 1009 -39.66 -6.32 9.10
C LEU A 1009 -40.68 -5.57 9.98
N THR A 1010 -41.51 -6.26 10.77
CA THR A 1010 -42.49 -5.63 11.66
C THR A 1010 -41.98 -5.41 13.08
N GLY A 1011 -40.74 -5.83 13.39
CA GLY A 1011 -40.11 -5.61 14.70
C GLY A 1011 -40.86 -6.27 15.85
N ASP A 1012 -41.33 -7.51 15.65
CA ASP A 1012 -42.17 -8.30 16.59
C ASP A 1012 -43.59 -7.75 16.85
N ASP A 1013 -44.08 -6.76 16.08
CA ASP A 1013 -45.49 -6.33 16.15
C ASP A 1013 -46.43 -7.36 15.48
N THR A 1014 -47.21 -8.07 16.28
CA THR A 1014 -48.18 -9.08 15.84
C THR A 1014 -49.39 -8.47 15.12
N ALA A 1015 -49.77 -7.23 15.42
CA ALA A 1015 -50.86 -6.55 14.74
C ALA A 1015 -50.47 -6.17 13.30
N GLY A 1016 -49.29 -5.57 13.13
CA GLY A 1016 -48.72 -5.26 11.81
C GLY A 1016 -48.45 -6.50 10.96
N LEU A 1017 -48.00 -7.62 11.57
CA LEU A 1017 -47.83 -8.89 10.86
C LEU A 1017 -49.16 -9.44 10.32
N ASN A 1018 -50.22 -9.38 11.12
CA ASN A 1018 -51.55 -9.83 10.70
C ASN A 1018 -52.15 -8.94 9.58
N GLU A 1019 -51.89 -7.63 9.62
CA GLU A 1019 -52.29 -6.70 8.56
C GLU A 1019 -51.61 -7.00 7.22
N LEU A 1020 -50.37 -7.49 7.24
CA LEU A 1020 -49.62 -7.92 6.05
C LEU A 1020 -50.03 -9.32 5.54
N LEU A 1021 -50.41 -10.23 6.44
CA LEU A 1021 -50.81 -11.60 6.07
C LEU A 1021 -52.24 -11.69 5.52
N ALA A 1022 -53.16 -10.84 5.98
CA ALA A 1022 -54.57 -10.90 5.56
C ALA A 1022 -54.79 -10.71 4.04
N PRO A 1023 -54.15 -9.75 3.35
CA PRO A 1023 -54.25 -9.61 1.89
C PRO A 1023 -53.66 -10.81 1.13
N LEU A 1024 -52.58 -11.42 1.65
CA LEU A 1024 -51.95 -12.59 1.02
C LEU A 1024 -52.86 -13.82 1.09
N ILE A 1025 -53.51 -14.06 2.23
CA ILE A 1025 -54.50 -15.14 2.39
C ILE A 1025 -55.68 -14.92 1.45
N GLY A 1026 -56.18 -13.68 1.34
CA GLY A 1026 -57.23 -13.31 0.39
C GLY A 1026 -56.84 -13.60 -1.06
N SER A 1027 -55.63 -13.19 -1.48
CA SER A 1027 -55.10 -13.46 -2.82
C SER A 1027 -54.99 -14.96 -3.08
N LEU A 1028 -54.48 -15.75 -2.14
CA LEU A 1028 -54.34 -17.20 -2.32
C LEU A 1028 -55.70 -17.90 -2.53
N ALA A 1029 -56.76 -17.44 -1.85
CA ALA A 1029 -58.11 -17.97 -2.05
C ALA A 1029 -58.68 -17.61 -3.43
N GLU A 1030 -58.46 -16.38 -3.91
CA GLU A 1030 -58.86 -15.94 -5.25
C GLU A 1030 -58.07 -16.67 -6.35
N ASP A 1031 -56.76 -16.81 -6.16
CA ASP A 1031 -55.86 -17.52 -7.06
C ASP A 1031 -56.27 -18.99 -7.21
N ARG A 1032 -56.68 -19.63 -6.10
CA ARG A 1032 -57.17 -21.02 -6.09
C ARG A 1032 -58.43 -21.24 -6.91
N LEU A 1033 -59.34 -20.27 -6.93
CA LEU A 1033 -60.58 -20.28 -7.74
C LEU A 1033 -60.27 -20.05 -9.22
N LEU A 1034 -59.42 -19.06 -9.52
CA LEU A 1034 -58.97 -18.75 -10.88
C LEU A 1034 -58.23 -19.93 -11.53
N LEU A 1035 -57.41 -20.65 -10.77
CA LEU A 1035 -56.65 -21.82 -11.23
C LEU A 1035 -57.59 -22.89 -11.85
N SER A 1036 -58.71 -23.20 -11.19
CA SER A 1036 -59.70 -24.17 -11.71
C SER A 1036 -60.40 -23.68 -12.99
N THR A 1037 -60.77 -22.40 -13.06
CA THR A 1037 -61.47 -21.85 -14.25
C THR A 1037 -60.55 -21.79 -15.47
N LEU A 1038 -59.27 -21.45 -15.27
CA LEU A 1038 -58.27 -21.35 -16.34
C LEU A 1038 -57.83 -22.73 -16.86
N GLN A 1039 -57.87 -23.76 -16.01
CA GLN A 1039 -57.62 -25.15 -16.41
C GLN A 1039 -58.69 -25.68 -17.38
N GLU A 1040 -59.98 -25.41 -17.13
CA GLU A 1040 -61.09 -25.86 -18.00
C GLU A 1040 -60.96 -25.32 -19.44
N HIS A 1041 -60.39 -24.13 -19.60
CA HIS A 1041 -60.21 -23.47 -20.90
C HIS A 1041 -58.83 -23.71 -21.52
N ALA A 1042 -57.92 -24.41 -20.82
CA ALA A 1042 -56.53 -24.66 -21.23
C ALA A 1042 -55.78 -23.40 -21.71
N ASP A 1043 -55.99 -22.27 -21.03
CA ASP A 1043 -55.36 -20.99 -21.35
C ASP A 1043 -53.96 -20.92 -20.72
N PHE A 1044 -52.98 -21.53 -21.40
CA PHE A 1044 -51.59 -21.64 -20.94
C PHE A 1044 -50.93 -20.28 -20.64
N GLY A 1045 -51.31 -19.21 -21.34
CA GLY A 1045 -50.76 -17.88 -21.10
C GLY A 1045 -51.19 -17.36 -19.73
N LYS A 1046 -52.50 -17.41 -19.44
CA LYS A 1046 -53.02 -16.96 -18.14
C LYS A 1046 -52.64 -17.89 -16.99
N LEU A 1047 -52.46 -19.19 -17.24
CA LEU A 1047 -51.96 -20.12 -16.23
C LEU A 1047 -50.50 -19.84 -15.86
N HIS A 1048 -49.66 -19.49 -16.84
CA HIS A 1048 -48.29 -19.04 -16.59
C HIS A 1048 -48.28 -17.74 -15.76
N ASP A 1049 -49.08 -16.74 -16.14
CA ASP A 1049 -49.17 -15.47 -15.40
C ASP A 1049 -49.65 -15.67 -13.96
N LEU A 1050 -50.63 -16.55 -13.75
CA LEU A 1050 -51.15 -16.90 -12.43
C LEU A 1050 -50.09 -17.62 -11.59
N ALA A 1051 -49.38 -18.60 -12.17
CA ALA A 1051 -48.29 -19.30 -11.49
C ALA A 1051 -47.17 -18.32 -11.06
N HIS A 1052 -46.84 -17.38 -11.94
CA HIS A 1052 -45.83 -16.36 -11.67
C HIS A 1052 -46.26 -15.38 -10.57
N ARG A 1053 -47.54 -15.01 -10.51
CA ARG A 1053 -48.10 -14.19 -9.42
C ARG A 1053 -48.09 -14.93 -8.09
N VAL A 1054 -48.57 -16.18 -8.05
CA VAL A 1054 -48.63 -17.01 -6.83
C VAL A 1054 -47.21 -17.29 -6.29
N LYS A 1055 -46.25 -17.52 -7.20
CA LYS A 1055 -44.82 -17.67 -6.85
C LYS A 1055 -44.27 -16.44 -6.11
N GLY A 1056 -44.69 -15.24 -6.52
CA GLY A 1056 -44.34 -13.99 -5.84
C GLY A 1056 -44.79 -13.95 -4.38
N GLY A 1057 -46.06 -14.27 -4.12
CA GLY A 1057 -46.60 -14.36 -2.76
C GLY A 1057 -45.94 -15.46 -1.92
N ALA A 1058 -45.68 -16.62 -2.52
CA ALA A 1058 -45.02 -17.76 -1.85
C ALA A 1058 -43.57 -17.44 -1.42
N ARG A 1059 -42.85 -16.62 -2.19
CA ARG A 1059 -41.48 -16.18 -1.85
C ARG A 1059 -41.46 -15.24 -0.65
N MET A 1060 -42.48 -14.40 -0.47
CA MET A 1060 -42.57 -13.49 0.67
C MET A 1060 -42.65 -14.24 2.01
N VAL A 1061 -43.36 -15.37 2.04
CA VAL A 1061 -43.53 -16.23 3.23
C VAL A 1061 -42.64 -17.48 3.22
N LYS A 1062 -41.65 -17.51 2.31
CA LYS A 1062 -40.71 -18.63 2.10
C LYS A 1062 -41.39 -20.00 2.16
N ALA A 1063 -42.35 -20.23 1.26
CA ALA A 1063 -43.08 -21.50 1.16
C ALA A 1063 -42.49 -22.37 0.02
N PRO A 1064 -41.46 -23.22 0.29
CA PRO A 1064 -40.69 -23.89 -0.76
C PRO A 1064 -41.53 -24.86 -1.60
N ALA A 1065 -42.50 -25.54 -0.98
CA ALA A 1065 -43.39 -26.46 -1.68
C ALA A 1065 -44.24 -25.75 -2.75
N LEU A 1066 -44.80 -24.58 -2.43
CA LEU A 1066 -45.60 -23.81 -3.37
C LEU A 1066 -44.75 -23.20 -4.49
N ILE A 1067 -43.54 -22.71 -4.16
CA ILE A 1067 -42.60 -22.16 -5.15
C ILE A 1067 -42.24 -23.22 -6.20
N ALA A 1068 -41.88 -24.44 -5.75
CA ALA A 1068 -41.52 -25.53 -6.66
C ALA A 1068 -42.70 -25.95 -7.56
N CYS A 1069 -43.92 -25.99 -7.02
CA CYS A 1069 -45.11 -26.27 -7.81
C CYS A 1069 -45.35 -25.17 -8.86
N CYS A 1070 -45.21 -23.88 -8.49
CA CYS A 1070 -45.32 -22.76 -9.44
C CYS A 1070 -44.32 -22.83 -10.58
N GLU A 1071 -43.04 -23.10 -10.29
CA GLU A 1071 -41.99 -23.23 -11.32
C GLU A 1071 -42.26 -24.43 -12.25
N THR A 1072 -42.83 -25.51 -11.71
CA THR A 1072 -43.25 -26.67 -12.51
C THR A 1072 -44.39 -26.30 -13.47
N LEU A 1073 -45.44 -25.60 -13.00
CA LEU A 1073 -46.54 -25.18 -13.89
C LEU A 1073 -46.08 -24.15 -14.92
N GLU A 1074 -45.19 -23.22 -14.58
CA GLU A 1074 -44.61 -22.27 -15.53
C GLU A 1074 -43.90 -22.99 -16.67
N GLY A 1075 -43.04 -23.97 -16.36
CA GLY A 1075 -42.34 -24.79 -17.36
C GLY A 1075 -43.28 -25.65 -18.21
N VAL A 1076 -44.35 -26.20 -17.62
CA VAL A 1076 -45.40 -26.91 -18.36
C VAL A 1076 -46.18 -25.96 -19.28
N CYS A 1077 -46.41 -24.71 -18.87
CA CYS A 1077 -47.08 -23.72 -19.72
C CYS A 1077 -46.20 -23.24 -20.87
N GLU A 1078 -44.89 -23.06 -20.63
CA GLU A 1078 -43.91 -22.69 -21.65
C GLU A 1078 -43.75 -23.79 -22.71
N SER A 1079 -43.69 -25.05 -22.28
CA SER A 1079 -43.62 -26.21 -23.18
C SER A 1079 -44.97 -26.57 -23.82
N ARG A 1080 -46.08 -25.97 -23.36
CA ARG A 1080 -47.47 -26.24 -23.78
C ARG A 1080 -47.87 -27.72 -23.67
N ASP A 1081 -47.32 -28.43 -22.69
CA ASP A 1081 -47.59 -29.86 -22.49
C ASP A 1081 -48.97 -30.07 -21.84
N ARG A 1082 -49.95 -30.50 -22.65
CA ARG A 1082 -51.32 -30.79 -22.19
C ARG A 1082 -51.42 -32.00 -21.27
N HIS A 1083 -50.49 -32.95 -21.35
CA HIS A 1083 -50.55 -34.16 -20.52
C HIS A 1083 -50.08 -33.88 -19.09
N ALA A 1084 -49.06 -33.03 -18.92
CA ALA A 1084 -48.54 -32.62 -17.62
C ALA A 1084 -49.35 -31.50 -16.94
N LEU A 1085 -50.18 -30.78 -17.71
CA LEU A 1085 -50.94 -29.62 -17.21
C LEU A 1085 -51.89 -29.96 -16.07
N ALA A 1086 -52.69 -31.02 -16.20
CA ALA A 1086 -53.69 -31.36 -15.19
C ALA A 1086 -53.05 -31.71 -13.83
N ALA A 1087 -51.97 -32.49 -13.85
CA ALA A 1087 -51.25 -32.87 -12.63
C ALA A 1087 -50.53 -31.67 -11.98
N SER A 1088 -49.97 -30.77 -12.79
CA SER A 1088 -49.25 -29.58 -12.29
C SER A 1088 -50.20 -28.55 -11.68
N VAL A 1089 -51.39 -28.38 -12.27
CA VAL A 1089 -52.45 -27.54 -11.73
C VAL A 1089 -52.99 -28.10 -10.41
N GLU A 1090 -53.23 -29.41 -10.32
CA GLU A 1090 -53.69 -30.06 -9.08
C GLU A 1090 -52.64 -29.94 -7.95
N ALA A 1091 -51.35 -30.12 -8.27
CA ALA A 1091 -50.26 -29.98 -7.32
C ALA A 1091 -50.13 -28.55 -6.77
N ILE A 1092 -50.24 -27.52 -7.61
CA ILE A 1092 -50.30 -26.13 -7.15
C ILE A 1092 -51.54 -25.89 -6.30
N GLY A 1093 -52.70 -26.38 -6.71
CA GLY A 1093 -53.94 -26.23 -5.94
C GLY A 1093 -53.80 -26.76 -4.52
N HIS A 1094 -53.24 -27.95 -4.34
CA HIS A 1094 -52.96 -28.53 -3.03
C HIS A 1094 -51.93 -27.74 -2.21
N ALA A 1095 -50.88 -27.24 -2.86
CA ALA A 1095 -49.86 -26.42 -2.19
C ALA A 1095 -50.43 -25.07 -1.72
N ILE A 1096 -51.30 -24.43 -2.52
CA ILE A 1096 -52.04 -23.22 -2.14
C ILE A 1096 -52.94 -23.50 -0.94
N ASP A 1097 -53.73 -24.58 -0.98
CA ASP A 1097 -54.67 -24.93 0.09
C ASP A 1097 -53.93 -25.22 1.42
N SER A 1098 -52.78 -25.91 1.35
CA SER A 1098 -51.93 -26.20 2.51
C SER A 1098 -51.33 -24.93 3.14
N LEU A 1099 -50.81 -24.02 2.31
CA LEU A 1099 -50.26 -22.74 2.78
C LEU A 1099 -51.37 -21.84 3.35
N HIS A 1100 -52.51 -21.73 2.66
CA HIS A 1100 -53.66 -20.96 3.11
C HIS A 1100 -54.16 -21.47 4.47
N HIS A 1101 -54.26 -22.78 4.67
CA HIS A 1101 -54.68 -23.37 5.95
C HIS A 1101 -53.67 -23.08 7.07
N SER A 1102 -52.37 -23.22 6.80
CA SER A 1102 -51.30 -22.95 7.78
C SER A 1102 -51.27 -21.48 8.22
N LEU A 1103 -51.38 -20.54 7.28
CA LEU A 1103 -51.43 -19.10 7.57
C LEU A 1103 -52.74 -18.71 8.29
N SER A 1104 -53.88 -19.27 7.87
CA SER A 1104 -55.18 -19.00 8.52
C SER A 1104 -55.27 -19.56 9.94
N ALA A 1105 -54.67 -20.73 10.21
CA ALA A 1105 -54.62 -21.31 11.54
C ALA A 1105 -53.78 -20.46 12.51
N ARG A 1106 -52.69 -19.87 12.01
CA ARG A 1106 -51.83 -18.95 12.78
C ARG A 1106 -52.53 -17.63 13.13
N ILE A 1107 -53.26 -17.02 12.19
CA ILE A 1107 -54.05 -15.80 12.49
C ILE A 1107 -55.12 -16.06 13.55
N LYS A 1108 -55.67 -17.28 13.64
CA LYS A 1108 -56.66 -17.64 14.67
C LYS A 1108 -56.06 -17.98 16.04
N GLN A 1109 -54.75 -18.25 16.12
CA GLN A 1109 -54.04 -18.58 17.37
C GLN A 1109 -53.37 -17.37 18.03
N ALA A 1110 -53.22 -16.25 17.30
CA ALA A 1110 -52.83 -14.93 17.81
C ALA A 1110 -54.08 -14.10 18.12
#